data_AF-A0AAE1LY31-F1
#
_entry.id   AF-A0AAE1LY31-F1
#
_cell.length_a   1.000
_cell.length_b   1.000
_cell.length_c   1.000
_cell.angle_alpha   90.00
_cell.angle_beta   90.00
_cell.angle_gamma   90.00
#
_symmetry.space_group_name_H-M   'P 1'
#
loop_
_entity.id
_entity.type
_entity.pdbx_description
1 polymer ?
#
loop_
_entity_poly.entity_id
_entity_poly.type
_entity_poly.pdbx_seq_one_letter_code
_entity_poly.pdbx_strand_id
1 'polypeptide(L)'
;MAIETLSAPLERLPFHLLEGICSWLNPSKDGGLLAFSLANRQCASAAMRFRLRHIHLKIDELNPDENFAFIDKIPDIDIRLGCVRSLKISDTLGFKDDEEQDDAKCEEIDAESFFAKPSPLRPSRLRSTAYRPHKLLQLPEDVLQMKIKYQHTWVGIARFISRLSDLSNLVYDCISQVPMCLLSALRDNCPDARLHVYTFSLRSLYQPRNGYHDISPEEYALATSPNLYGIYMKYSSYDGDGYIGYNEEAVIQMVRGLAPRLSYVGMAGQPIGSTIELAHAYQLHRQYGKPKWKGFFLNDDQACDTVHGKGSLHTLYLDGASELRIHQWSGHTDFNKLTKLHLGNTTMDAVQALANIGESGGLSSLSSLALKPLTRNMEQTMAADASACRLLRAIKPLQSLELEGKIGYSAWQAVIDQHGNSLRELLFVPASEYYDDIEALVLSCDRIRQLPGICVNLEKLELRVPRTRGDEDEVDIYRHLGRLPRLKRISLVLDCSVIDPPEVMHGEPSIEMGGWVLPVNAFRAALINNAMDSTLAQSIFETIATERAYTGGISLVDLKLKIYGAGNFGRFSADNETKIPLEWVGQSWFVRRNSRDGGQLAQKIKPFVDDLDVLKDDFFERDDLRAVWMDIWPGSPGDRRNQWHSFPLARSTE
;
A
#
# COMPACT_ATOMS: atom_id res chain seq x y z
N MET A 1 50.46 9.16 -31.84
CA MET A 1 49.66 8.01 -32.28
C MET A 1 48.46 7.91 -31.36
N ALA A 2 47.35 8.55 -31.75
CA ALA A 2 46.09 8.47 -31.02
C ALA A 2 45.39 7.18 -31.46
N ILE A 3 45.06 6.33 -30.48
CA ILE A 3 44.25 5.14 -30.70
C ILE A 3 42.81 5.64 -30.91
N GLU A 4 42.35 5.62 -32.15
CA GLU A 4 40.93 5.77 -32.47
C GLU A 4 40.16 4.64 -31.80
N THR A 5 39.47 4.94 -30.70
CA THR A 5 38.41 4.09 -30.18
C THR A 5 37.28 4.09 -31.19
N LEU A 6 37.31 3.14 -32.12
CA LEU A 6 36.19 2.80 -33.00
C LEU A 6 35.00 2.40 -32.12
N SER A 7 34.11 3.36 -31.86
CA SER A 7 32.77 3.09 -31.32
C SER A 7 32.07 2.14 -32.29
N ALA A 8 31.92 0.87 -31.90
CA ALA A 8 31.18 -0.08 -32.71
C ALA A 8 29.71 0.39 -32.76
N PRO A 9 29.13 0.63 -33.96
CA PRO A 9 27.72 0.96 -34.05
C PRO A 9 26.90 -0.16 -33.40
N LEU A 10 25.82 0.20 -32.69
CA LEU A 10 24.92 -0.73 -31.99
C LEU A 10 24.47 -1.92 -32.87
N GLU A 11 24.44 -1.74 -34.19
CA GLU A 11 24.11 -2.74 -35.21
C GLU A 11 25.15 -3.86 -35.39
N ARG A 12 26.37 -3.68 -34.87
CA ARG A 12 27.44 -4.68 -34.89
C ARG A 12 27.55 -5.46 -33.58
N LEU A 13 26.77 -5.11 -32.56
CA LEU A 13 26.77 -5.83 -31.31
C LEU A 13 26.07 -7.19 -31.48
N PRO A 14 26.64 -8.28 -30.95
CA PRO A 14 25.96 -9.55 -30.85
C PRO A 14 24.59 -9.44 -30.17
N PHE A 15 23.61 -10.21 -30.64
CA PHE A 15 22.23 -10.16 -30.14
C PHE A 15 22.11 -10.37 -28.63
N HIS A 16 22.94 -11.23 -28.04
CA HIS A 16 22.96 -11.47 -26.58
C HIS A 16 23.40 -10.24 -25.78
N LEU A 17 24.27 -9.37 -26.33
CA LEU A 17 24.64 -8.11 -25.69
C LEU A 17 23.50 -7.10 -25.80
N LEU A 18 22.78 -7.07 -26.91
CA LEU A 18 21.57 -6.25 -27.04
C LEU A 18 20.47 -6.70 -26.07
N GLU A 19 20.26 -8.01 -25.87
CA GLU A 19 19.37 -8.54 -24.83
C GLU A 19 19.85 -8.18 -23.41
N GLY A 20 21.16 -8.21 -23.15
CA GLY A 20 21.79 -7.72 -21.92
C GLY A 20 21.48 -6.25 -21.64
N ILE A 21 21.64 -5.38 -22.64
CA ILE A 21 21.28 -3.96 -22.55
C ILE A 21 19.78 -3.80 -22.27
N CYS A 22 18.91 -4.53 -22.98
CA CYS A 22 17.47 -4.51 -22.74
C CYS A 22 17.10 -4.92 -21.30
N SER A 23 17.77 -5.94 -20.75
CA SER A 23 17.55 -6.37 -19.35
C SER A 23 17.88 -5.27 -18.34
N TRP A 24 18.86 -4.43 -18.66
CA TRP A 24 19.28 -3.29 -17.84
C TRP A 24 18.34 -2.09 -17.99
N LEU A 25 17.80 -1.88 -19.20
CA LEU A 25 16.85 -0.81 -19.50
C LEU A 25 15.40 -1.13 -19.07
N ASN A 26 15.02 -2.40 -18.99
CA ASN A 26 13.67 -2.85 -18.63
C ASN A 26 13.13 -2.28 -17.30
N PRO A 27 13.91 -2.17 -16.21
CA PRO A 27 13.43 -1.54 -14.97
C PRO A 27 13.33 -0.01 -15.02
N SER A 28 13.82 0.67 -16.08
CA SER A 28 13.73 2.13 -16.19
C SER A 28 12.31 2.56 -16.56
N LYS A 29 11.63 3.26 -15.66
CA LYS A 29 10.31 3.89 -15.93
C LYS A 29 10.42 5.03 -16.96
N ASP A 30 11.62 5.50 -17.26
CA ASP A 30 11.92 6.68 -18.09
C ASP A 30 11.82 6.43 -19.62
N GLY A 31 11.14 5.36 -20.04
CA GLY A 31 10.97 5.02 -21.47
C GLY A 31 12.25 4.59 -22.20
N GLY A 32 13.33 4.29 -21.47
CA GLY A 32 14.64 3.94 -22.06
C GLY A 32 14.59 2.71 -22.97
N LEU A 33 13.79 1.71 -22.61
CA LEU A 33 13.56 0.52 -23.44
C LEU A 33 12.82 0.84 -24.74
N LEU A 34 11.87 1.79 -24.69
CA LEU A 34 11.13 2.22 -25.89
C LEU A 34 12.06 2.98 -26.84
N ALA A 35 12.82 3.95 -26.31
CA ALA A 35 13.80 4.71 -27.09
C ALA A 35 14.85 3.79 -27.73
N PHE A 36 15.37 2.82 -26.97
CA PHE A 36 16.29 1.80 -27.50
C PHE A 36 15.67 0.99 -28.64
N SER A 37 14.40 0.58 -28.50
CA SER A 37 13.71 -0.19 -29.53
C SER A 37 13.45 0.60 -30.82
N LEU A 38 13.44 1.94 -30.75
CA LEU A 38 13.26 2.81 -31.91
C LEU A 38 14.60 3.10 -32.64
N ALA A 39 15.74 2.76 -32.04
CA ALA A 39 17.05 3.09 -32.59
C ALA A 39 17.36 2.35 -33.90
N ASN A 40 17.04 1.04 -33.99
CA ASN A 40 17.16 0.25 -35.22
C ASN A 40 16.38 -1.09 -35.11
N ARG A 41 16.35 -1.87 -36.21
CA ARG A 41 15.62 -3.14 -36.28
C ARG A 41 16.15 -4.24 -35.35
N GLN A 42 17.46 -4.35 -35.14
CA GLN A 42 18.03 -5.35 -34.22
C GLN A 42 17.72 -5.02 -32.77
N CYS A 43 17.82 -3.75 -32.38
CA CYS A 43 17.40 -3.25 -31.07
C CYS A 43 15.89 -3.46 -30.85
N ALA A 44 15.07 -3.22 -31.88
CA ALA A 44 13.63 -3.50 -31.82
C ALA A 44 13.34 -4.99 -31.57
N SER A 45 14.05 -5.89 -32.26
CA SER A 45 13.90 -7.34 -32.10
C SER A 45 14.36 -7.81 -30.71
N ALA A 46 15.52 -7.33 -30.23
CA ALA A 46 16.04 -7.66 -28.90
C ALA A 46 15.14 -7.11 -27.78
N ALA A 47 14.58 -5.91 -27.94
CA ALA A 47 13.68 -5.30 -26.96
C ALA A 47 12.26 -5.90 -26.98
N MET A 48 11.87 -6.60 -28.05
CA MET A 48 10.51 -7.12 -28.23
C MET A 48 10.05 -8.00 -27.06
N ARG A 49 10.90 -8.93 -26.61
CA ARG A 49 10.63 -9.83 -25.49
C ARG A 49 10.37 -9.10 -24.17
N PHE A 50 11.03 -7.96 -23.97
CA PHE A 50 10.90 -7.16 -22.75
C PHE A 50 9.68 -6.25 -22.83
N ARG A 51 9.45 -5.62 -24.00
CA ARG A 51 8.31 -4.70 -24.23
C ARG A 51 6.96 -5.41 -24.20
N LEU A 52 6.87 -6.62 -24.74
CA LEU A 52 5.61 -7.38 -24.82
C LEU A 52 5.40 -8.32 -23.63
N ARG A 53 6.33 -8.34 -22.66
CA ARG A 53 6.23 -9.21 -21.49
C ARG A 53 4.97 -8.95 -20.66
N HIS A 54 4.55 -7.68 -20.60
CA HIS A 54 3.40 -7.20 -19.83
C HIS A 54 2.43 -6.50 -20.77
N ILE A 55 1.19 -6.97 -20.83
CA ILE A 55 0.10 -6.33 -21.57
C ILE A 55 -0.96 -5.88 -20.56
N HIS A 56 -1.46 -4.65 -20.72
CA HIS A 56 -2.60 -4.13 -19.97
C HIS A 56 -3.73 -3.81 -20.94
N LEU A 57 -4.84 -4.53 -20.81
CA LEU A 57 -6.10 -4.26 -21.51
C LEU A 57 -6.99 -3.43 -20.60
N LYS A 58 -7.42 -2.26 -21.09
CA LYS A 58 -8.46 -1.44 -20.46
C LYS A 58 -9.74 -1.63 -21.24
N ILE A 59 -10.81 -2.05 -20.57
CA ILE A 59 -12.13 -2.26 -21.16
C ILE A 59 -12.96 -1.04 -20.82
N ASP A 60 -13.49 -0.37 -21.84
CA ASP A 60 -14.43 0.74 -21.67
C ASP A 60 -15.85 0.21 -21.87
N GLU A 61 -16.69 0.30 -20.83
CA GLU A 61 -18.10 -0.09 -20.93
C GLU A 61 -18.87 0.76 -21.96
N LEU A 62 -18.39 1.97 -22.28
CA LEU A 62 -19.07 2.92 -23.16
C LEU A 62 -18.76 2.72 -24.65
N ASN A 63 -17.75 1.92 -25.01
CA ASN A 63 -17.37 1.73 -26.42
C ASN A 63 -16.93 0.28 -26.77
N PRO A 64 -17.85 -0.69 -26.77
CA PRO A 64 -17.57 -2.10 -27.06
C PRO A 64 -17.28 -2.41 -28.55
N ASP A 65 -17.13 -1.40 -29.41
CA ASP A 65 -16.96 -1.58 -30.86
C ASP A 65 -15.51 -1.97 -31.26
N GLU A 66 -14.57 -2.05 -30.31
CA GLU A 66 -13.22 -2.58 -30.58
C GLU A 66 -13.22 -4.10 -30.72
N ASN A 67 -13.52 -4.55 -31.93
CA ASN A 67 -13.28 -5.93 -32.31
C ASN A 67 -11.76 -6.17 -32.26
N PHE A 68 -11.29 -7.13 -31.45
CA PHE A 68 -9.88 -7.56 -31.34
C PHE A 68 -9.26 -8.04 -32.67
N ALA A 69 -10.00 -7.96 -33.78
CA ALA A 69 -9.56 -8.23 -35.14
C ALA A 69 -8.35 -7.39 -35.61
N PHE A 70 -8.01 -6.28 -34.93
CA PHE A 70 -6.76 -5.56 -35.22
C PHE A 70 -5.52 -6.43 -34.93
N ILE A 71 -5.61 -7.37 -33.98
CA ILE A 71 -4.52 -8.27 -33.60
C ILE A 71 -4.19 -9.21 -34.76
N ASP A 72 -5.19 -9.62 -35.53
CA ASP A 72 -5.02 -10.48 -36.72
C ASP A 72 -4.35 -9.75 -37.89
N LYS A 73 -4.25 -8.41 -37.84
CA LYS A 73 -3.55 -7.60 -38.84
C LYS A 73 -2.07 -7.39 -38.52
N ILE A 74 -1.59 -7.85 -37.36
CA ILE A 74 -0.20 -7.66 -36.92
C ILE A 74 0.69 -8.79 -37.48
N PRO A 75 1.77 -8.48 -38.22
CA PRO A 75 2.69 -9.51 -38.72
C PRO A 75 3.49 -10.17 -37.59
N ASP A 76 3.70 -11.49 -37.72
CA ASP A 76 4.39 -12.35 -36.73
C ASP A 76 3.76 -12.30 -35.33
N ILE A 77 2.46 -12.08 -35.27
CA ILE A 77 1.74 -11.89 -34.01
C ILE A 77 1.91 -13.08 -33.06
N ASP A 78 1.92 -14.32 -33.53
CA ASP A 78 2.06 -15.47 -32.62
C ASP A 78 3.45 -15.54 -31.96
N ILE A 79 4.51 -15.11 -32.67
CA ILE A 79 5.86 -14.98 -32.10
C ILE A 79 5.89 -13.85 -31.05
N ARG A 80 5.19 -12.74 -31.34
CA ARG A 80 5.06 -11.60 -30.42
C ARG A 80 4.25 -11.97 -29.17
N LEU A 81 3.18 -12.75 -29.33
CA LEU A 81 2.31 -13.21 -28.25
C LEU A 81 2.98 -14.27 -27.38
N GLY A 82 3.88 -15.09 -27.94
CA GLY A 82 4.74 -15.98 -27.14
C GLY A 82 5.68 -15.25 -26.18
N CYS A 83 5.91 -13.93 -26.36
CA CYS A 83 6.68 -13.15 -25.40
C CYS A 83 5.87 -12.72 -24.17
N VAL A 84 4.54 -12.83 -24.21
CA VAL A 84 3.64 -12.31 -23.17
C VAL A 84 3.65 -13.24 -21.97
N ARG A 85 4.10 -12.73 -20.82
CA ARG A 85 4.12 -13.46 -19.56
C ARG A 85 3.06 -13.00 -18.58
N SER A 86 2.62 -11.75 -18.70
CA SER A 86 1.67 -11.15 -17.76
C SER A 86 0.61 -10.36 -18.52
N LEU A 87 -0.66 -10.63 -18.22
CA LEU A 87 -1.81 -9.90 -18.74
C LEU A 87 -2.55 -9.25 -17.58
N LYS A 88 -2.81 -7.94 -17.64
CA LYS A 88 -3.72 -7.23 -16.73
C LYS A 88 -4.96 -6.81 -17.51
N ILE A 89 -6.14 -7.04 -16.95
CA ILE A 89 -7.41 -6.59 -17.49
C ILE A 89 -8.03 -5.67 -16.45
N SER A 90 -8.40 -4.45 -16.82
CA SER A 90 -9.11 -3.53 -15.92
C SER A 90 -10.25 -2.80 -16.64
N ASP A 91 -11.21 -2.32 -15.88
CA ASP A 91 -12.31 -1.50 -16.37
C ASP A 91 -11.95 0.00 -16.32
N THR A 92 -12.65 0.82 -17.11
CA THR A 92 -12.46 2.29 -17.21
C THR A 92 -13.35 3.05 -16.23
N LEU A 93 -14.27 2.37 -15.53
CA LEU A 93 -15.04 2.91 -14.40
C LEU A 93 -14.18 3.16 -13.15
N GLY A 94 -13.21 4.06 -13.27
CA GLY A 94 -13.08 5.07 -12.23
C GLY A 94 -14.34 5.92 -12.34
N PHE A 95 -15.08 6.11 -11.25
CA PHE A 95 -15.92 7.30 -11.21
C PHE A 95 -15.01 8.46 -11.61
N LYS A 96 -15.44 9.24 -12.60
CA LYS A 96 -14.95 10.60 -12.71
C LYS A 96 -15.21 11.20 -11.33
N ASP A 97 -14.16 11.28 -10.51
CA ASP A 97 -14.09 12.37 -9.54
C ASP A 97 -14.40 13.60 -10.37
N ASP A 98 -15.42 14.34 -9.95
CA ASP A 98 -16.00 15.46 -10.68
C ASP A 98 -14.90 16.25 -11.40
N GLU A 99 -14.76 15.99 -12.71
CA GLU A 99 -13.93 16.76 -13.63
C GLU A 99 -14.66 18.10 -13.82
N GLU A 100 -14.61 18.95 -12.81
CA GLU A 100 -14.53 20.38 -13.03
C GLU A 100 -13.15 20.86 -12.57
N GLN A 101 -12.36 21.19 -13.59
CA GLN A 101 -11.19 22.06 -13.62
C GLN A 101 -9.79 21.47 -13.39
N ASP A 102 -9.18 21.28 -14.56
CA ASP A 102 -7.82 21.68 -14.97
C ASP A 102 -6.77 20.58 -15.11
N ASP A 103 -6.75 20.09 -16.36
CA ASP A 103 -5.61 19.70 -17.16
C ASP A 103 -4.25 20.26 -16.68
N ALA A 104 -3.56 19.45 -15.87
CA ALA A 104 -2.11 19.37 -15.90
C ALA A 104 -1.69 17.92 -15.69
N LYS A 105 -0.99 17.37 -16.68
CA LYS A 105 -0.25 16.11 -16.59
C LYS A 105 0.68 16.10 -15.36
N CYS A 106 0.19 15.66 -14.23
CA CYS A 106 0.98 15.24 -13.09
C CYS A 106 0.66 13.78 -12.84
N GLU A 107 1.60 12.91 -13.18
CA GLU A 107 1.60 11.51 -12.77
C GLU A 107 1.32 11.47 -11.26
N GLU A 108 0.20 10.84 -10.87
CA GLU A 108 -0.17 10.65 -9.46
C GLU A 108 0.95 9.88 -8.74
N ILE A 109 1.81 10.61 -8.01
CA ILE A 109 2.78 10.04 -7.06
C ILE A 109 2.10 9.74 -5.70
N ASP A 110 0.77 9.85 -5.65
CA ASP A 110 0.00 9.57 -4.46
C ASP A 110 -0.14 8.07 -4.20
N ALA A 111 0.43 7.68 -3.05
CA ALA A 111 0.20 6.45 -2.30
C ALA A 111 1.00 5.17 -2.65
N GLU A 112 2.09 5.22 -3.42
CA GLU A 112 3.09 4.14 -3.34
C GLU A 112 3.90 4.30 -2.03
N SER A 113 3.59 3.46 -1.03
CA SER A 113 4.52 3.16 0.06
C SER A 113 5.71 2.38 -0.53
N PHE A 114 6.95 2.65 -0.10
CA PHE A 114 8.11 1.84 -0.52
C PHE A 114 7.95 0.36 -0.12
N PHE A 115 7.20 0.16 0.95
CA PHE A 115 6.64 -1.09 1.40
C PHE A 115 5.35 -1.29 0.64
N ALA A 116 5.42 -2.04 -0.46
CA ALA A 116 4.23 -2.42 -1.17
C ALA A 116 3.36 -3.23 -0.21
N LYS A 117 2.35 -2.59 0.38
CA LYS A 117 1.18 -3.33 0.86
C LYS A 117 0.80 -4.24 -0.31
N PRO A 118 0.36 -5.48 -0.07
CA PRO A 118 -0.34 -6.23 -1.09
C PRO A 118 -1.71 -5.56 -1.31
N SER A 119 -1.67 -4.30 -1.71
CA SER A 119 -2.72 -3.49 -2.25
C SER A 119 -2.58 -3.70 -3.75
N PRO A 120 -3.35 -4.62 -4.33
CA PRO A 120 -3.74 -4.38 -5.70
C PRO A 120 -4.39 -3.00 -5.72
N LEU A 121 -3.84 -2.13 -6.56
CA LEU A 121 -4.44 -0.91 -7.12
C LEU A 121 -5.76 -0.57 -6.46
N ARG A 122 -5.76 0.46 -5.61
CA ARG A 122 -6.92 0.98 -4.87
C ARG A 122 -8.24 0.61 -5.58
N PRO A 123 -8.94 -0.47 -5.16
CA PRO A 123 -10.22 -0.78 -5.76
C PRO A 123 -11.10 0.40 -5.40
N SER A 124 -11.72 1.01 -6.41
CA SER A 124 -12.56 2.20 -6.28
C SER A 124 -13.50 2.04 -5.06
N ARG A 125 -13.77 3.15 -4.36
CA ARG A 125 -14.68 3.19 -3.20
C ARG A 125 -16.10 2.90 -3.68
N LEU A 126 -16.36 1.63 -4.00
CA LEU A 126 -17.61 1.23 -4.61
C LEU A 126 -18.45 0.50 -3.58
N ARG A 127 -19.71 0.92 -3.55
CA ARG A 127 -20.79 0.15 -2.95
C ARG A 127 -20.81 -1.21 -3.64
N SER A 128 -20.96 -2.28 -2.85
CA SER A 128 -21.35 -3.57 -3.41
C SER A 128 -22.57 -3.32 -4.28
N THR A 129 -22.48 -3.56 -5.60
CA THR A 129 -23.66 -3.54 -6.44
C THR A 129 -24.55 -4.68 -5.95
N ALA A 130 -25.74 -4.32 -5.45
CA ALA A 130 -26.77 -5.25 -5.02
C ALA A 130 -26.83 -6.44 -5.98
N TYR A 131 -26.71 -7.67 -5.45
CA TYR A 131 -27.11 -8.84 -6.22
C TYR A 131 -28.62 -8.73 -6.45
N ARG A 132 -29.02 -8.26 -7.62
CA ARG A 132 -30.40 -8.37 -8.08
C ARG A 132 -30.55 -9.77 -8.66
N PRO A 133 -31.22 -10.73 -7.99
CA PRO A 133 -31.55 -12.00 -8.62
C PRO A 133 -32.22 -11.68 -9.95
N HIS A 134 -31.85 -12.43 -11.00
CA HIS A 134 -32.42 -12.30 -12.33
C HIS A 134 -33.92 -12.61 -12.31
N LYS A 135 -34.75 -11.71 -11.81
CA LYS A 135 -36.11 -11.57 -12.30
C LYS A 135 -35.96 -10.93 -13.66
N LEU A 136 -36.31 -11.69 -14.70
CA LEU A 136 -36.58 -11.22 -16.05
C LEU A 136 -37.71 -10.17 -16.00
N LEU A 137 -37.41 -8.98 -15.49
CA LEU A 137 -38.09 -7.78 -15.91
C LEU A 137 -37.60 -7.54 -17.34
N GLN A 138 -38.54 -7.28 -18.25
CA GLN A 138 -38.24 -6.96 -19.65
C GLN A 138 -37.32 -5.75 -19.67
N LEU A 139 -36.01 -6.00 -19.73
CA LEU A 139 -34.99 -4.98 -19.89
C LEU A 139 -35.25 -4.33 -21.25
N PRO A 140 -35.19 -2.99 -21.34
CA PRO A 140 -35.37 -2.31 -22.61
C PRO A 140 -34.31 -2.78 -23.63
N GLU A 141 -34.68 -2.76 -24.91
CA GLU A 141 -33.98 -3.45 -26.00
C GLU A 141 -32.53 -2.96 -26.20
N ASP A 142 -32.28 -1.71 -25.85
CA ASP A 142 -30.97 -1.07 -25.77
C ASP A 142 -30.04 -1.73 -24.72
N VAL A 143 -30.56 -2.05 -23.54
CA VAL A 143 -29.80 -2.73 -22.47
C VAL A 143 -29.50 -4.18 -22.87
N LEU A 144 -30.42 -4.82 -23.59
CA LEU A 144 -30.19 -6.18 -24.12
C LEU A 144 -29.09 -6.19 -25.18
N GLN A 145 -29.09 -5.22 -26.11
CA GLN A 145 -28.04 -5.06 -27.11
C GLN A 145 -26.67 -4.75 -26.48
N MET A 146 -26.63 -3.88 -25.47
CA MET A 146 -25.39 -3.63 -24.70
C MET A 146 -24.87 -4.92 -24.03
N LYS A 147 -25.76 -5.71 -23.42
CA LYS A 147 -25.38 -6.99 -22.79
C LYS A 147 -24.80 -7.99 -23.81
N ILE A 148 -25.38 -8.06 -25.00
CA ILE A 148 -24.89 -8.91 -26.09
C ILE A 148 -23.51 -8.42 -26.57
N LYS A 149 -23.33 -7.12 -26.81
CA LYS A 149 -22.02 -6.55 -27.19
C LYS A 149 -20.94 -6.78 -26.13
N TYR A 150 -21.29 -6.64 -24.85
CA TYR A 150 -20.41 -6.91 -23.74
C TYR A 150 -19.95 -8.38 -23.71
N GLN A 151 -20.86 -9.33 -23.94
CA GLN A 151 -20.52 -10.75 -24.06
C GLN A 151 -19.58 -11.03 -25.24
N HIS A 152 -19.81 -10.41 -26.40
CA HIS A 152 -18.92 -10.56 -27.56
C HIS A 152 -17.49 -10.05 -27.29
N THR A 153 -17.36 -8.96 -26.54
CA THR A 153 -16.06 -8.40 -26.15
C THR A 153 -15.25 -9.41 -25.33
N TRP A 154 -15.88 -10.05 -24.33
CA TRP A 154 -15.22 -11.07 -23.52
C TRP A 154 -14.86 -12.33 -24.30
N VAL A 155 -15.67 -12.73 -25.29
CA VAL A 155 -15.31 -13.83 -26.21
C VAL A 155 -14.08 -13.46 -27.05
N GLY A 156 -13.97 -12.21 -27.49
CA GLY A 156 -12.77 -11.69 -28.16
C GLY A 156 -11.52 -11.78 -27.27
N ILE A 157 -11.64 -11.37 -26.00
CA ILE A 157 -10.56 -11.47 -25.01
C ILE A 157 -10.20 -12.93 -24.74
N ALA A 158 -11.19 -13.82 -24.62
CA ALA A 158 -10.95 -15.25 -24.43
C ALA A 158 -10.14 -15.85 -25.60
N ARG A 159 -10.47 -15.47 -26.84
CA ARG A 159 -9.72 -15.86 -28.05
C ARG A 159 -8.31 -15.26 -28.08
N PHE A 160 -8.14 -14.07 -27.53
CA PHE A 160 -6.81 -13.48 -27.38
C PHE A 160 -5.96 -14.28 -26.38
N ILE A 161 -6.52 -14.61 -25.21
CA ILE A 161 -5.84 -15.43 -24.19
C ILE A 161 -5.46 -16.80 -24.73
N SER A 162 -6.32 -17.44 -25.54
CA SER A 162 -6.00 -18.75 -26.11
C SER A 162 -4.78 -18.75 -27.03
N ARG A 163 -4.30 -17.58 -27.47
CA ARG A 163 -3.09 -17.43 -28.29
C ARG A 163 -1.83 -17.13 -27.47
N LEU A 164 -1.97 -16.92 -26.15
CA LEU A 164 -0.86 -16.61 -25.25
C LEU A 164 -0.26 -17.91 -24.68
N SER A 165 0.51 -18.64 -25.48
CA SER A 165 1.09 -19.95 -25.12
C SER A 165 1.98 -19.93 -23.87
N ASP A 166 2.52 -18.77 -23.53
CA ASP A 166 3.57 -18.58 -22.53
C ASP A 166 3.09 -17.76 -21.30
N LEU A 167 1.77 -17.54 -21.19
CA LEU A 167 1.15 -16.74 -20.15
C LEU A 167 1.38 -17.35 -18.75
N SER A 168 1.97 -16.56 -17.86
CA SER A 168 2.25 -16.98 -16.48
C SER A 168 1.31 -16.37 -15.46
N ASN A 169 0.87 -15.13 -15.67
CA ASN A 169 0.02 -14.40 -14.73
C ASN A 169 -1.08 -13.64 -15.49
N LEU A 170 -2.31 -13.76 -14.99
CA LEU A 170 -3.42 -12.93 -15.41
C LEU A 170 -3.98 -12.20 -14.17
N VAL A 171 -3.98 -10.87 -14.21
CA VAL A 171 -4.55 -10.02 -13.17
C VAL A 171 -5.88 -9.50 -13.67
N TYR A 172 -6.95 -9.87 -12.99
CA TYR A 172 -8.30 -9.40 -13.24
C TYR A 172 -8.67 -8.32 -12.22
N ASP A 173 -8.87 -7.11 -12.73
CA ASP A 173 -9.07 -5.87 -12.00
C ASP A 173 -10.27 -5.10 -12.56
N CYS A 174 -11.36 -5.83 -12.82
CA CYS A 174 -12.63 -5.27 -13.25
C CYS A 174 -13.66 -5.36 -12.12
N ILE A 175 -14.66 -4.48 -12.16
CA ILE A 175 -15.74 -4.48 -11.18
C ILE A 175 -16.65 -5.70 -11.41
N SER A 176 -16.89 -6.07 -12.67
CA SER A 176 -17.73 -7.20 -13.08
C SER A 176 -17.13 -8.56 -12.70
N GLN A 177 -17.99 -9.58 -12.55
CA GLN A 177 -17.55 -10.96 -12.30
C GLN A 177 -16.65 -11.49 -13.42
N VAL A 178 -15.68 -12.33 -13.06
CA VAL A 178 -14.82 -13.01 -14.06
C VAL A 178 -15.69 -13.85 -14.99
N PRO A 179 -15.71 -13.57 -16.30
CA PRO A 179 -16.56 -14.30 -17.24
C PRO A 179 -16.12 -15.76 -17.40
N MET A 180 -17.09 -16.67 -17.54
CA MET A 180 -16.86 -18.10 -17.77
C MET A 180 -15.98 -18.41 -19.00
N CYS A 181 -16.09 -17.60 -20.06
CA CYS A 181 -15.27 -17.78 -21.26
C CYS A 181 -13.77 -17.55 -20.98
N LEU A 182 -13.43 -16.65 -20.04
CA LEU A 182 -12.03 -16.44 -19.63
C LEU A 182 -11.52 -17.60 -18.79
N LEU A 183 -12.34 -18.10 -17.84
CA LEU A 183 -11.98 -19.27 -17.04
C LEU A 183 -11.75 -20.50 -17.91
N SER A 184 -12.61 -20.70 -18.92
CA SER A 184 -12.47 -21.79 -19.89
C SER A 184 -11.22 -21.62 -20.75
N ALA A 185 -10.96 -20.41 -21.28
CA ALA A 185 -9.78 -20.14 -22.08
C ALA A 185 -8.47 -20.39 -21.30
N LEU A 186 -8.41 -19.99 -20.03
CA LEU A 186 -7.26 -20.26 -19.15
C LEU A 186 -7.09 -21.75 -18.89
N ARG A 187 -8.17 -22.46 -18.54
CA ARG A 187 -8.12 -23.89 -18.27
C ARG A 187 -7.63 -24.68 -19.49
N ASP A 188 -8.15 -24.34 -20.66
CA ASP A 188 -7.97 -25.15 -21.86
C ASP A 188 -6.65 -24.81 -22.61
N ASN A 189 -6.16 -23.57 -22.53
CA ASN A 189 -4.99 -23.10 -23.29
C ASN A 189 -3.79 -22.69 -22.42
N CYS A 190 -4.01 -22.39 -21.14
CA CYS A 190 -2.98 -21.88 -20.23
C CYS A 190 -3.10 -22.52 -18.83
N PRO A 191 -3.05 -23.85 -18.70
CA PRO A 191 -3.36 -24.55 -17.44
C PRO A 191 -2.43 -24.16 -16.28
N ASP A 192 -1.19 -23.76 -16.59
CA ASP A 192 -0.21 -23.33 -15.58
C ASP A 192 -0.32 -21.86 -15.17
N ALA A 193 -1.09 -21.05 -15.92
CA ALA A 193 -1.25 -19.63 -15.66
C ALA A 193 -1.92 -19.38 -14.30
N ARG A 194 -1.45 -18.33 -13.61
CA ARG A 194 -1.93 -17.89 -12.31
C ARG A 194 -2.94 -16.76 -12.51
N LEU A 195 -4.20 -17.04 -12.17
CA LEU A 195 -5.26 -16.04 -12.12
C LEU A 195 -5.24 -15.34 -10.76
N HIS A 196 -5.13 -14.02 -10.78
CA HIS A 196 -5.25 -13.14 -9.62
C HIS A 196 -6.50 -12.29 -9.76
N VAL A 197 -7.40 -12.35 -8.78
CA VAL A 197 -8.66 -11.59 -8.77
C VAL A 197 -8.66 -10.67 -7.56
N TYR A 198 -8.49 -9.38 -7.79
CA TYR A 198 -8.27 -8.41 -6.71
C TYR A 198 -9.50 -7.60 -6.31
N THR A 199 -10.56 -7.72 -7.10
CA THR A 199 -11.92 -7.25 -6.83
C THR A 199 -12.83 -8.41 -6.40
N PHE A 200 -12.26 -9.46 -5.79
CA PHE A 200 -12.95 -10.73 -5.55
C PHE A 200 -14.18 -10.54 -4.65
N SER A 201 -15.31 -11.05 -5.14
CA SER A 201 -16.58 -11.11 -4.42
C SER A 201 -17.47 -12.14 -5.11
N LEU A 202 -18.09 -13.04 -4.37
CA LEU A 202 -19.14 -13.94 -4.85
C LEU A 202 -20.48 -13.29 -4.48
N ARG A 203 -21.13 -12.65 -5.46
CA ARG A 203 -22.27 -11.75 -5.23
C ARG A 203 -23.53 -12.53 -4.85
N SER A 204 -23.71 -13.75 -5.38
CA SER A 204 -24.83 -14.62 -4.99
C SER A 204 -24.74 -15.13 -3.54
N LEU A 205 -23.59 -14.94 -2.87
CA LEU A 205 -23.43 -15.25 -1.45
C LEU A 205 -23.83 -14.10 -0.51
N TYR A 206 -24.36 -12.98 -1.05
CA TYR A 206 -25.10 -12.00 -0.26
C TYR A 206 -26.58 -12.40 -0.22
N GLN A 207 -27.01 -12.94 0.92
CA GLN A 207 -28.33 -13.56 1.04
C GLN A 207 -29.22 -12.83 2.05
N PRO A 208 -30.53 -12.69 1.78
CA PRO A 208 -31.45 -12.12 2.75
C PRO A 208 -31.57 -13.08 3.94
N ARG A 209 -31.72 -12.54 5.16
CA ARG A 209 -31.71 -13.31 6.42
C ARG A 209 -32.65 -14.53 6.41
N ASN A 210 -33.80 -14.41 5.74
CA ASN A 210 -34.86 -15.41 5.71
C ASN A 210 -35.05 -16.09 4.34
N GLY A 211 -34.20 -15.82 3.35
CA GLY A 211 -34.37 -16.32 1.97
C GLY A 211 -33.05 -16.80 1.37
N TYR A 212 -32.72 -18.07 1.57
CA TYR A 212 -31.48 -18.63 1.05
C TYR A 212 -31.64 -19.03 -0.42
N HIS A 213 -30.57 -18.93 -1.20
CA HIS A 213 -30.50 -19.43 -2.58
C HIS A 213 -29.11 -20.01 -2.86
N ASP A 214 -29.02 -20.82 -3.92
CA ASP A 214 -27.77 -21.44 -4.36
C ASP A 214 -26.81 -20.40 -4.96
N ILE A 215 -25.51 -20.71 -4.90
CA ILE A 215 -24.49 -19.93 -5.61
C ILE A 215 -24.73 -19.95 -7.12
N SER A 216 -24.42 -18.85 -7.82
CA SER A 216 -24.45 -18.86 -9.28
C SER A 216 -23.40 -19.82 -9.87
N PRO A 217 -23.71 -20.56 -10.96
CA PRO A 217 -22.77 -21.49 -11.58
C PRO A 217 -21.45 -20.84 -12.00
N GLU A 218 -21.49 -19.59 -12.48
CA GLU A 218 -20.30 -18.84 -12.88
C GLU A 218 -19.38 -18.54 -11.69
N GLU A 219 -19.96 -18.14 -10.55
CA GLU A 219 -19.20 -17.86 -9.33
C GLU A 219 -18.64 -19.14 -8.70
N TYR A 220 -19.38 -20.25 -8.76
CA TYR A 220 -18.88 -21.55 -8.31
C TYR A 220 -17.72 -22.05 -9.17
N ALA A 221 -17.78 -21.85 -10.49
CA ALA A 221 -16.68 -22.18 -11.39
C ALA A 221 -15.41 -21.33 -11.13
N LEU A 222 -15.57 -20.07 -10.72
CA LEU A 222 -14.45 -19.26 -10.25
C LEU A 222 -13.88 -19.80 -8.93
N ALA A 223 -14.75 -20.11 -7.95
CA ALA A 223 -14.35 -20.62 -6.64
C ALA A 223 -13.61 -21.98 -6.71
N THR A 224 -13.89 -22.77 -7.74
CA THR A 224 -13.30 -24.09 -8.00
C THR A 224 -12.19 -24.07 -9.07
N SER A 225 -11.83 -22.90 -9.58
CA SER A 225 -10.92 -22.80 -10.72
C SER A 225 -9.50 -23.29 -10.35
N PRO A 226 -8.90 -24.19 -11.15
CA PRO A 226 -7.53 -24.67 -10.90
C PRO A 226 -6.49 -23.59 -11.21
N ASN A 227 -6.83 -22.56 -12.00
CA ASN A 227 -5.94 -21.44 -12.31
C ASN A 227 -5.93 -20.37 -11.21
N LEU A 228 -6.91 -20.38 -10.30
CA LEU A 228 -7.03 -19.36 -9.26
C LEU A 228 -5.85 -19.47 -8.27
N TYR A 229 -5.04 -18.42 -8.23
CA TYR A 229 -3.80 -18.39 -7.46
C TYR A 229 -3.85 -17.35 -6.33
N GLY A 230 -4.45 -16.18 -6.60
CA GLY A 230 -4.50 -15.08 -5.66
C GLY A 230 -5.87 -14.41 -5.65
N ILE A 231 -6.41 -14.16 -4.45
CA ILE A 231 -7.61 -13.35 -4.28
C ILE A 231 -7.37 -12.23 -3.28
N TYR A 232 -7.96 -11.07 -3.54
CA TYR A 232 -8.13 -10.01 -2.57
C TYR A 232 -9.59 -9.62 -2.51
N MET A 233 -10.15 -9.56 -1.31
CA MET A 233 -11.53 -9.17 -1.09
C MET A 233 -11.65 -8.10 -0.01
N LYS A 234 -12.57 -7.17 -0.23
CA LYS A 234 -13.10 -6.32 0.84
C LYS A 234 -14.19 -7.11 1.55
N TYR A 235 -13.92 -7.47 2.79
CA TYR A 235 -14.82 -8.27 3.62
C TYR A 235 -15.78 -7.39 4.41
N SER A 236 -17.04 -7.79 4.44
CA SER A 236 -18.05 -7.31 5.36
C SER A 236 -19.08 -8.42 5.59
N SER A 237 -19.61 -8.49 6.81
CA SER A 237 -20.69 -9.40 7.19
C SER A 237 -22.01 -9.11 6.46
N TYR A 238 -22.14 -7.90 5.91
CA TYR A 238 -23.33 -7.42 5.21
C TYR A 238 -22.94 -6.69 3.93
N ASP A 239 -23.87 -6.49 2.99
CA ASP A 239 -23.71 -5.52 1.91
C ASP A 239 -24.43 -4.19 2.24
N GLY A 240 -24.43 -3.24 1.28
CA GLY A 240 -25.08 -1.94 1.46
C GLY A 240 -26.60 -2.02 1.64
N ASP A 241 -27.21 -3.12 1.23
CA ASP A 241 -28.65 -3.35 1.31
C ASP A 241 -29.04 -4.23 2.53
N GLY A 242 -28.08 -4.56 3.39
CA GLY A 242 -28.30 -5.37 4.60
C GLY A 242 -28.38 -6.87 4.36
N TYR A 243 -28.03 -7.38 3.17
CA TYR A 243 -27.92 -8.81 2.90
C TYR A 243 -26.69 -9.39 3.60
N ILE A 244 -26.81 -10.63 4.07
CA ILE A 244 -25.76 -11.31 4.82
C ILE A 244 -24.70 -11.86 3.87
N GLY A 245 -23.44 -11.47 4.05
CA GLY A 245 -22.33 -11.93 3.24
C GLY A 245 -21.72 -13.24 3.76
N TYR A 246 -21.64 -14.26 2.90
CA TYR A 246 -21.01 -15.56 3.19
C TYR A 246 -19.68 -15.78 2.44
N ASN A 247 -19.06 -14.70 1.97
CA ASN A 247 -17.82 -14.75 1.19
C ASN A 247 -16.61 -15.28 1.99
N GLU A 248 -16.49 -14.95 3.28
CA GLU A 248 -15.39 -15.45 4.12
C GLU A 248 -15.48 -16.97 4.29
N GLU A 249 -16.68 -17.48 4.56
CA GLU A 249 -16.91 -18.91 4.69
C GLU A 249 -16.64 -19.67 3.39
N ALA A 250 -17.01 -19.10 2.24
CA ALA A 250 -16.67 -19.65 0.93
C ALA A 250 -15.16 -19.66 0.66
N VAL A 251 -14.45 -18.57 0.97
CA VAL A 251 -12.99 -18.51 0.82
C VAL A 251 -12.30 -19.53 1.72
N ILE A 252 -12.82 -19.79 2.92
CA ILE A 252 -12.28 -20.86 3.78
C ILE A 252 -12.38 -22.23 3.07
N GLN A 253 -13.48 -22.53 2.37
CA GLN A 253 -13.57 -23.77 1.59
C GLN A 253 -12.60 -23.79 0.39
N MET A 254 -12.42 -22.66 -0.28
CA MET A 254 -11.41 -22.47 -1.33
C MET A 254 -10.02 -22.82 -0.83
N VAL A 255 -9.63 -22.28 0.33
CA VAL A 255 -8.33 -22.53 0.97
C VAL A 255 -8.17 -23.98 1.38
N ARG A 256 -9.24 -24.64 1.87
CA ARG A 256 -9.19 -26.04 2.29
C ARG A 256 -9.01 -27.03 1.14
N GLY A 257 -9.13 -26.57 -0.11
CA GLY A 257 -8.73 -27.31 -1.31
C GLY A 257 -9.74 -27.26 -2.45
N LEU A 258 -10.84 -26.52 -2.31
CA LEU A 258 -11.76 -26.27 -3.42
C LEU A 258 -11.06 -25.48 -4.55
N ALA A 259 -10.09 -24.61 -4.21
CA ALA A 259 -9.18 -23.96 -5.15
C ALA A 259 -7.74 -24.48 -4.91
N PRO A 260 -7.30 -25.54 -5.61
CA PRO A 260 -6.10 -26.30 -5.23
C PRO A 260 -4.78 -25.54 -5.37
N ARG A 261 -4.72 -24.51 -6.22
CA ARG A 261 -3.52 -23.68 -6.45
C ARG A 261 -3.58 -22.32 -5.74
N LEU A 262 -4.61 -22.09 -4.91
CA LEU A 262 -4.76 -20.85 -4.16
C LEU A 262 -3.61 -20.71 -3.16
N SER A 263 -2.85 -19.64 -3.30
CA SER A 263 -1.61 -19.41 -2.55
C SER A 263 -1.57 -18.04 -1.87
N TYR A 264 -2.37 -17.09 -2.36
CA TYR A 264 -2.48 -15.74 -1.82
C TYR A 264 -3.94 -15.43 -1.49
N VAL A 265 -4.19 -15.01 -0.25
CA VAL A 265 -5.51 -14.55 0.20
C VAL A 265 -5.32 -13.24 0.95
N GLY A 266 -6.02 -12.20 0.51
CA GLY A 266 -6.13 -10.94 1.22
C GLY A 266 -7.57 -10.59 1.56
N MET A 267 -7.80 -10.24 2.82
CA MET A 267 -9.10 -9.78 3.32
C MET A 267 -8.93 -8.48 4.07
N ALA A 268 -9.55 -7.41 3.57
CA ALA A 268 -9.60 -6.13 4.26
C ALA A 268 -11.02 -5.83 4.75
N GLY A 269 -11.19 -5.47 6.01
CA GLY A 269 -12.49 -5.02 6.50
C GLY A 269 -12.92 -3.74 5.79
N GLN A 270 -14.15 -3.72 5.24
CA GLN A 270 -14.71 -2.51 4.65
C GLN A 270 -15.73 -1.89 5.60
N PRO A 271 -15.58 -0.62 6.01
CA PRO A 271 -16.69 0.13 6.57
C PRO A 271 -17.73 0.32 5.46
N ILE A 272 -18.87 -0.34 5.58
CA ILE A 272 -20.00 -0.15 4.65
C ILE A 272 -20.82 1.04 5.14
N GLY A 273 -21.27 1.86 4.19
CA GLY A 273 -21.93 3.15 4.42
C GLY A 273 -23.18 3.09 5.31
N SER A 274 -23.79 4.25 5.57
CA SER A 274 -24.80 4.43 6.61
C SER A 274 -26.25 4.27 6.09
N THR A 275 -26.58 3.14 5.46
CA THR A 275 -27.98 2.87 5.05
C THR A 275 -28.83 2.42 6.24
N ILE A 276 -30.14 2.68 6.17
CA ILE A 276 -31.10 2.30 7.22
C ILE A 276 -31.21 0.78 7.29
N GLU A 277 -31.21 0.12 6.12
CA GLU A 277 -31.26 -1.33 5.96
C GLU A 277 -30.07 -2.00 6.66
N LEU A 278 -28.87 -1.45 6.46
CA LEU A 278 -27.66 -1.95 7.12
C LEU A 278 -27.70 -1.73 8.63
N ALA A 279 -28.16 -0.56 9.09
CA ALA A 279 -28.30 -0.29 10.53
C ALA A 279 -29.25 -1.29 11.20
N HIS A 280 -30.37 -1.61 10.54
CA HIS A 280 -31.32 -2.61 11.00
C HIS A 280 -30.72 -4.03 10.97
N ALA A 281 -29.97 -4.38 9.92
CA ALA A 281 -29.26 -5.67 9.85
C ALA A 281 -28.25 -5.84 10.99
N TYR A 282 -27.50 -4.78 11.35
CA TYR A 282 -26.60 -4.80 12.51
C TYR A 282 -27.33 -4.91 13.84
N GLN A 283 -28.52 -4.33 13.97
CA GLN A 283 -29.36 -4.49 15.17
C GLN A 283 -29.83 -5.94 15.32
N LEU A 284 -30.34 -6.54 14.25
CA LEU A 284 -30.75 -7.95 14.23
C LEU A 284 -29.56 -8.88 14.48
N HIS A 285 -28.37 -8.57 13.97
CA HIS A 285 -27.15 -9.30 14.28
C HIS A 285 -26.82 -9.26 15.77
N ARG A 286 -26.89 -8.08 16.40
CA ARG A 286 -26.63 -7.93 17.84
C ARG A 286 -27.63 -8.70 18.69
N GLN A 287 -28.88 -8.81 18.24
CA GLN A 287 -29.94 -9.52 18.98
C GLN A 287 -29.91 -11.05 18.77
N TYR A 288 -29.68 -11.51 17.54
CA TYR A 288 -29.90 -12.91 17.14
C TYR A 288 -28.69 -13.58 16.49
N GLY A 289 -27.57 -12.87 16.31
CA GLY A 289 -26.37 -13.34 15.62
C GLY A 289 -26.49 -13.42 14.09
N LYS A 290 -25.34 -13.67 13.43
CA LYS A 290 -25.28 -14.04 12.01
C LYS A 290 -25.80 -15.47 11.85
N PRO A 291 -26.79 -15.74 10.97
CA PRO A 291 -27.23 -17.08 10.67
C PRO A 291 -26.08 -17.90 10.07
N LYS A 292 -26.01 -19.18 10.42
CA LYS A 292 -24.98 -20.09 9.92
C LYS A 292 -25.08 -20.23 8.39
N TRP A 293 -23.92 -20.27 7.74
CA TRP A 293 -23.85 -20.57 6.32
C TRP A 293 -24.33 -21.99 6.04
N LYS A 294 -25.12 -22.17 4.96
CA LYS A 294 -25.71 -23.46 4.57
C LYS A 294 -24.93 -24.20 3.47
N GLY A 295 -23.77 -23.70 3.07
CA GLY A 295 -22.99 -24.24 1.96
C GLY A 295 -23.30 -23.55 0.62
N PHE A 296 -22.73 -24.08 -0.46
CA PHE A 296 -22.91 -23.52 -1.81
C PHE A 296 -24.27 -23.86 -2.42
N PHE A 297 -24.82 -25.04 -2.09
CA PHE A 297 -26.09 -25.57 -2.62
C PHE A 297 -27.00 -26.04 -1.49
N LEU A 298 -28.27 -25.65 -1.50
CA LEU A 298 -29.21 -25.89 -0.40
C LEU A 298 -29.84 -27.29 -0.38
N ASN A 299 -29.97 -27.91 -1.56
CA ASN A 299 -30.72 -29.15 -1.75
C ASN A 299 -29.82 -30.35 -2.07
N ASP A 300 -28.50 -30.18 -2.03
CA ASP A 300 -27.55 -31.24 -2.37
C ASP A 300 -26.87 -31.76 -1.09
N ASP A 301 -27.52 -32.72 -0.43
CA ASP A 301 -26.95 -33.45 0.70
C ASP A 301 -25.71 -34.29 0.29
N GLN A 302 -25.38 -34.37 -1.01
CA GLN A 302 -24.27 -35.14 -1.57
C GLN A 302 -23.15 -34.32 -2.23
N ALA A 303 -23.31 -33.01 -2.43
CA ALA A 303 -22.19 -32.16 -2.82
C ALA A 303 -21.24 -32.05 -1.62
N CYS A 304 -20.18 -32.85 -1.64
CA CYS A 304 -19.12 -32.91 -0.66
C CYS A 304 -18.39 -31.56 -0.55
N ASP A 305 -19.01 -30.57 0.08
CA ASP A 305 -18.41 -29.31 0.52
C ASP A 305 -17.37 -29.53 1.64
N THR A 306 -17.20 -30.78 2.07
CA THR A 306 -16.21 -31.20 3.06
C THR A 306 -14.89 -31.53 2.39
N VAL A 307 -14.17 -30.52 1.91
CA VAL A 307 -12.74 -30.71 1.63
C VAL A 307 -12.03 -30.94 2.97
N HIS A 308 -11.61 -32.17 3.21
CA HIS A 308 -10.93 -32.58 4.43
C HIS A 308 -9.42 -32.33 4.28
N GLY A 309 -8.94 -31.23 4.85
CA GLY A 309 -7.51 -30.90 4.84
C GLY A 309 -7.25 -29.46 5.25
N LYS A 310 -6.00 -29.19 5.62
CA LYS A 310 -5.48 -27.82 5.70
C LYS A 310 -4.94 -27.42 4.33
N GLY A 311 -5.27 -26.20 3.91
CA GLY A 311 -4.63 -25.57 2.75
C GLY A 311 -3.15 -25.29 2.97
N SER A 312 -2.48 -24.83 1.91
CA SER A 312 -1.06 -24.43 1.93
C SER A 312 -0.87 -23.02 1.39
N LEU A 313 -1.41 -22.03 2.09
CA LEU A 313 -1.21 -20.63 1.70
C LEU A 313 0.26 -20.23 1.92
N HIS A 314 0.78 -19.42 1.00
CA HIS A 314 2.10 -18.80 1.15
C HIS A 314 1.98 -17.35 1.60
N THR A 315 0.86 -16.69 1.32
CA THR A 315 0.60 -15.31 1.73
C THR A 315 -0.81 -15.16 2.27
N LEU A 316 -0.90 -14.62 3.48
CA LEU A 316 -2.16 -14.30 4.14
C LEU A 316 -2.14 -12.83 4.56
N TYR A 317 -3.11 -12.06 4.08
CA TYR A 317 -3.37 -10.68 4.50
C TYR A 317 -4.72 -10.63 5.21
N LEU A 318 -4.75 -10.18 6.47
CA LEU A 318 -5.98 -10.01 7.24
C LEU A 318 -5.96 -8.63 7.91
N ASP A 319 -6.88 -7.75 7.54
CA ASP A 319 -7.17 -6.54 8.30
C ASP A 319 -8.27 -6.82 9.33
N GLY A 320 -8.12 -6.29 10.55
CA GLY A 320 -9.05 -6.57 11.66
C GLY A 320 -8.86 -7.98 12.25
N ALA A 321 -7.62 -8.40 12.52
CA ALA A 321 -7.34 -9.73 13.06
C ALA A 321 -7.61 -9.80 14.57
N SER A 322 -8.38 -10.82 15.00
CA SER A 322 -8.65 -11.17 16.39
C SER A 322 -8.10 -12.56 16.73
N GLU A 323 -7.93 -12.88 18.02
CA GLU A 323 -7.49 -14.20 18.48
C GLU A 323 -8.31 -15.34 17.86
N LEU A 324 -9.64 -15.22 17.92
CA LEU A 324 -10.57 -16.20 17.33
C LEU A 324 -10.27 -16.40 15.84
N ARG A 325 -10.04 -15.31 15.11
CA ARG A 325 -9.76 -15.34 13.67
C ARG A 325 -8.41 -16.01 13.40
N ILE A 326 -7.37 -15.68 14.15
CA ILE A 326 -6.05 -16.34 14.03
C ILE A 326 -6.17 -17.85 14.24
N HIS A 327 -6.89 -18.29 15.28
CA HIS A 327 -7.08 -19.71 15.54
C HIS A 327 -7.91 -20.40 14.45
N GLN A 328 -8.98 -19.77 13.97
CA GLN A 328 -9.76 -20.27 12.83
C GLN A 328 -8.87 -20.47 11.59
N TRP A 329 -8.10 -19.45 11.21
CA TRP A 329 -7.20 -19.52 10.06
C TRP A 329 -6.11 -20.58 10.24
N SER A 330 -5.53 -20.70 11.43
CA SER A 330 -4.55 -21.76 11.75
C SER A 330 -5.13 -23.17 11.64
N GLY A 331 -6.46 -23.31 11.78
CA GLY A 331 -7.20 -24.54 11.57
C GLY A 331 -7.44 -24.86 10.09
N HIS A 332 -7.50 -23.85 9.22
CA HIS A 332 -7.85 -23.99 7.80
C HIS A 332 -6.64 -24.03 6.86
N THR A 333 -5.51 -23.46 7.25
CA THR A 333 -4.28 -23.46 6.45
C THR A 333 -3.06 -23.76 7.32
N ASP A 334 -2.06 -24.39 6.73
CA ASP A 334 -0.81 -24.70 7.42
C ASP A 334 0.08 -23.45 7.53
N PHE A 335 0.12 -22.86 8.72
CA PHE A 335 0.92 -21.66 8.99
C PHE A 335 2.43 -21.89 8.81
N ASN A 336 2.91 -23.14 8.88
CA ASN A 336 4.32 -23.44 8.61
C ASN A 336 4.73 -23.19 7.17
N LYS A 337 3.77 -23.12 6.23
CA LYS A 337 4.02 -22.82 4.82
C LYS A 337 3.86 -21.34 4.48
N LEU A 338 3.37 -20.53 5.43
CA LEU A 338 3.24 -19.09 5.23
C LEU A 338 4.64 -18.45 5.14
N THR A 339 4.88 -17.78 4.02
CA THR A 339 6.10 -17.01 3.77
C THR A 339 5.90 -15.52 4.06
N LYS A 340 4.67 -15.04 3.93
CA LYS A 340 4.27 -13.66 4.19
C LYS A 340 2.98 -13.63 5.00
N LEU A 341 3.01 -12.96 6.14
CA LEU A 341 1.85 -12.73 6.98
C LEU A 341 1.70 -11.24 7.20
N HIS A 342 0.61 -10.67 6.70
CA HIS A 342 0.29 -9.26 6.90
C HIS A 342 -0.98 -9.17 7.72
N LEU A 343 -0.86 -8.65 8.92
CA LEU A 343 -1.99 -8.36 9.77
C LEU A 343 -2.08 -6.85 9.92
N GLY A 344 -3.16 -6.28 9.39
CA GLY A 344 -3.44 -4.86 9.52
C GLY A 344 -3.78 -4.52 10.96
N ASN A 345 -4.91 -3.84 11.15
CA ASN A 345 -5.42 -3.56 12.49
C ASN A 345 -5.64 -4.88 13.27
N THR A 346 -4.85 -5.08 14.33
CA THR A 346 -4.78 -6.38 15.03
C THR A 346 -5.02 -6.19 16.52
N THR A 347 -5.84 -7.04 17.16
CA THR A 347 -6.06 -6.96 18.60
C THR A 347 -4.84 -7.47 19.37
N MET A 348 -4.66 -7.01 20.61
CA MET A 348 -3.58 -7.47 21.48
C MET A 348 -3.60 -9.01 21.65
N ASP A 349 -4.78 -9.60 21.89
CA ASP A 349 -4.94 -11.06 22.03
C ASP A 349 -4.54 -11.83 20.77
N ALA A 350 -4.73 -11.24 19.58
CA ALA A 350 -4.31 -11.84 18.31
C ALA A 350 -2.77 -11.88 18.20
N VAL A 351 -2.08 -10.83 18.66
CA VAL A 351 -0.60 -10.80 18.72
C VAL A 351 -0.11 -11.87 19.69
N GLN A 352 -0.75 -12.02 20.85
CA GLN A 352 -0.41 -13.06 21.82
C GLN A 352 -0.64 -14.47 21.26
N ALA A 353 -1.76 -14.71 20.56
CA ALA A 353 -2.03 -15.99 19.91
C ALA A 353 -0.96 -16.34 18.88
N LEU A 354 -0.50 -15.37 18.08
CA LEU A 354 0.59 -15.56 17.13
C LEU A 354 1.92 -15.85 17.82
N ALA A 355 2.22 -15.16 18.93
CA ALA A 355 3.42 -15.44 19.73
C ALA A 355 3.44 -16.91 20.18
N ASN A 356 2.30 -17.42 20.69
CA ASN A 356 2.18 -18.82 21.10
C ASN A 356 2.35 -19.79 19.91
N ILE A 357 1.81 -19.46 18.72
CA ILE A 357 2.00 -20.25 17.50
C ILE A 357 3.48 -20.21 17.06
N GLY A 358 4.14 -19.06 17.14
CA GLY A 358 5.57 -18.90 16.86
C GLY A 358 6.45 -19.73 17.79
N GLU A 359 6.20 -19.66 19.10
CA GLU A 359 6.95 -20.40 20.14
C GLU A 359 6.82 -21.92 19.99
N SER A 360 5.68 -22.40 19.48
CA SER A 360 5.47 -23.82 19.13
C SER A 360 6.04 -24.21 17.76
N GLY A 361 6.72 -23.28 17.07
CA GLY A 361 7.37 -23.50 15.78
C GLY A 361 6.44 -23.42 14.57
N GLY A 362 5.19 -22.98 14.74
CA GLY A 362 4.15 -22.96 13.70
C GLY A 362 4.31 -21.89 12.60
N LEU A 363 5.34 -21.04 12.65
CA LEU A 363 5.63 -19.96 11.69
C LEU A 363 7.01 -20.13 11.03
N SER A 364 7.43 -21.38 10.83
CA SER A 364 8.82 -21.73 10.50
C SER A 364 9.34 -21.32 9.11
N SER A 365 8.45 -20.98 8.16
CA SER A 365 8.82 -20.49 6.80
C SER A 365 8.63 -18.98 6.62
N LEU A 366 8.25 -18.26 7.68
CA LEU A 366 7.93 -16.84 7.60
C LEU A 366 9.18 -16.03 7.25
N SER A 367 9.07 -15.21 6.22
CA SER A 367 10.13 -14.31 5.73
C SER A 367 9.71 -12.83 5.75
N SER A 368 8.40 -12.57 5.78
CA SER A 368 7.82 -11.23 5.84
C SER A 368 6.67 -11.20 6.84
N LEU A 369 6.71 -10.23 7.76
CA LEU A 369 5.69 -10.01 8.78
C LEU A 369 5.30 -8.54 8.78
N ALA A 370 4.00 -8.27 8.76
CA ALA A 370 3.47 -6.93 9.01
C ALA A 370 2.45 -6.99 10.15
N LEU A 371 2.58 -6.11 11.14
CA LEU A 371 1.69 -6.01 12.30
C LEU A 371 1.35 -4.55 12.60
N LYS A 372 0.07 -4.29 12.87
CA LYS A 372 -0.40 -3.02 13.43
C LYS A 372 -1.33 -3.24 14.62
N PRO A 373 -0.78 -3.41 15.84
CA PRO A 373 -1.60 -3.59 17.03
C PRO A 373 -2.45 -2.36 17.34
N LEU A 374 -3.74 -2.58 17.59
CA LEU A 374 -4.68 -1.59 18.09
C LEU A 374 -4.88 -1.79 19.59
N THR A 375 -4.58 -0.76 20.37
CA THR A 375 -4.76 -0.76 21.83
C THR A 375 -5.51 0.50 22.26
N ARG A 376 -6.32 0.36 23.31
CA ARG A 376 -7.19 1.43 23.82
C ARG A 376 -6.63 2.14 25.04
N ASN A 377 -5.75 1.47 25.77
CA ASN A 377 -5.18 1.99 27.02
C ASN A 377 -3.71 1.58 27.16
N MET A 378 -3.12 2.07 28.25
CA MET A 378 -1.72 1.86 28.62
C MET A 378 -1.37 0.37 28.81
N GLU A 379 -2.15 -0.36 29.62
CA GLU A 379 -1.91 -1.77 29.93
C GLU A 379 -1.89 -2.64 28.66
N GLN A 380 -2.85 -2.42 27.76
CA GLN A 380 -2.89 -3.11 26.47
C GLN A 380 -1.69 -2.76 25.58
N THR A 381 -1.18 -1.54 25.65
CA THR A 381 0.00 -1.10 24.89
C THR A 381 1.26 -1.81 25.36
N MET A 382 1.47 -1.89 26.68
CA MET A 382 2.58 -2.65 27.26
C MET A 382 2.47 -4.15 26.94
N ALA A 383 1.27 -4.71 27.06
CA ALA A 383 1.02 -6.12 26.73
C ALA A 383 1.23 -6.42 25.22
N ALA A 384 0.84 -5.49 24.34
CA ALA A 384 1.07 -5.61 22.90
C ALA A 384 2.56 -5.54 22.56
N ASP A 385 3.33 -4.63 23.15
CA ASP A 385 4.79 -4.56 22.98
C ASP A 385 5.48 -5.84 23.48
N ALA A 386 5.10 -6.32 24.67
CA ALA A 386 5.62 -7.57 25.22
C ALA A 386 5.29 -8.79 24.33
N SER A 387 4.06 -8.86 23.80
CA SER A 387 3.62 -9.94 22.92
C SER A 387 4.31 -9.88 21.55
N ALA A 388 4.49 -8.69 20.98
CA ALA A 388 5.24 -8.47 19.75
C ALA A 388 6.71 -8.88 19.94
N CYS A 389 7.34 -8.49 21.05
CA CYS A 389 8.70 -8.90 21.42
C CYS A 389 8.83 -10.43 21.51
N ARG A 390 7.89 -11.10 22.20
CA ARG A 390 7.85 -12.57 22.27
C ARG A 390 7.75 -13.22 20.90
N LEU A 391 6.83 -12.75 20.06
CA LEU A 391 6.65 -13.25 18.71
C LEU A 391 7.93 -13.10 17.87
N LEU A 392 8.53 -11.90 17.85
CA LEU A 392 9.74 -11.61 17.08
C LEU A 392 10.91 -12.51 17.51
N ARG A 393 11.06 -12.76 18.82
CA ARG A 393 12.08 -13.68 19.34
C ARG A 393 11.83 -15.15 18.99
N ALA A 394 10.56 -15.55 18.85
CA ALA A 394 10.18 -16.93 18.57
C ALA A 394 10.35 -17.34 17.10
N ILE A 395 10.32 -16.37 16.17
CA ILE A 395 10.40 -16.65 14.73
C ILE A 395 11.82 -16.55 14.19
N LYS A 396 12.05 -17.20 13.05
CA LYS A 396 13.33 -17.15 12.35
C LYS A 396 13.62 -15.74 11.82
N PRO A 397 14.90 -15.39 11.57
CA PRO A 397 15.29 -14.10 11.02
C PRO A 397 14.51 -13.72 9.75
N LEU A 398 13.81 -12.57 9.78
CA LEU A 398 12.95 -12.09 8.69
C LEU A 398 13.73 -11.28 7.66
N GLN A 399 13.23 -11.25 6.42
CA GLN A 399 13.75 -10.39 5.35
C GLN A 399 12.99 -9.07 5.24
N SER A 400 11.71 -9.05 5.60
CA SER A 400 10.85 -7.88 5.53
C SER A 400 10.01 -7.78 6.80
N LEU A 401 10.05 -6.64 7.48
CA LEU A 401 9.31 -6.43 8.72
C LEU A 401 8.62 -5.07 8.71
N GLU A 402 7.32 -5.06 8.95
CA GLU A 402 6.52 -3.85 9.11
C GLU A 402 5.87 -3.86 10.50
N LEU A 403 6.23 -2.90 11.34
CA LEU A 403 5.65 -2.68 12.66
C LEU A 403 5.12 -1.24 12.72
N GLU A 404 3.80 -1.12 12.76
CA GLU A 404 3.09 0.15 12.91
C GLU A 404 2.28 0.17 14.21
N GLY A 405 1.85 1.36 14.62
CA GLY A 405 0.89 1.51 15.71
C GLY A 405 1.57 1.44 17.08
N LYS A 406 0.87 0.94 18.09
CA LYS A 406 1.29 1.03 19.49
C LYS A 406 2.30 -0.07 19.84
N ILE A 407 3.54 0.12 19.37
CA ILE A 407 4.71 -0.74 19.58
C ILE A 407 5.77 0.05 20.35
N GLY A 408 6.47 -0.60 21.28
CA GLY A 408 7.43 0.01 22.20
C GLY A 408 8.87 -0.49 22.04
N TYR A 409 9.66 -0.21 23.07
CA TYR A 409 11.10 -0.50 23.06
C TYR A 409 11.41 -1.99 23.03
N SER A 410 10.61 -2.83 23.67
CA SER A 410 10.89 -4.27 23.76
C SER A 410 10.84 -4.91 22.39
N ALA A 411 9.86 -4.54 21.57
CA ALA A 411 9.78 -4.98 20.19
C ALA A 411 10.93 -4.43 19.35
N TRP A 412 11.28 -3.14 19.47
CA TRP A 412 12.45 -2.55 18.78
C TRP A 412 13.73 -3.36 19.06
N GLN A 413 14.01 -3.65 20.33
CA GLN A 413 15.19 -4.42 20.71
C GLN A 413 15.17 -5.82 20.08
N ALA A 414 14.00 -6.50 20.08
CA ALA A 414 13.86 -7.79 19.42
C ALA A 414 14.09 -7.71 17.90
N VAL A 415 13.67 -6.63 17.23
CA VAL A 415 13.96 -6.41 15.80
C VAL A 415 15.47 -6.39 15.56
N ILE A 416 16.19 -5.58 16.32
CA ILE A 416 17.63 -5.39 16.15
C ILE A 416 18.38 -6.68 16.46
N ASP A 417 18.11 -7.31 17.60
CA ASP A 417 18.84 -8.48 18.08
C ASP A 417 18.61 -9.73 17.22
N GLN A 418 17.36 -9.98 16.80
CA GLN A 418 16.99 -11.24 16.15
C GLN A 418 16.94 -11.14 14.61
N HIS A 419 16.61 -9.97 14.06
CA HIS A 419 16.31 -9.82 12.63
C HIS A 419 17.27 -8.89 11.90
N GLY A 420 18.03 -8.05 12.61
CA GLY A 420 18.82 -6.98 12.00
C GLY A 420 19.69 -7.43 10.82
N ASN A 421 20.46 -8.52 10.96
CA ASN A 421 21.36 -8.98 9.90
C ASN A 421 20.62 -9.54 8.65
N SER A 422 19.41 -10.09 8.80
CA SER A 422 18.66 -10.66 7.68
C SER A 422 17.73 -9.66 6.98
N LEU A 423 17.38 -8.57 7.65
CA LEU A 423 16.43 -7.58 7.15
C LEU A 423 16.94 -6.87 5.90
N ARG A 424 16.08 -6.84 4.89
CA ARG A 424 16.20 -6.05 3.66
C ARG A 424 15.21 -4.91 3.61
N GLU A 425 14.06 -5.07 4.27
CA GLU A 425 13.00 -4.08 4.34
C GLU A 425 12.56 -3.93 5.80
N LEU A 426 12.60 -2.71 6.34
CA LEU A 426 12.13 -2.40 7.69
C LEU A 426 11.25 -1.17 7.68
N LEU A 427 9.97 -1.33 8.01
CA LEU A 427 9.07 -0.24 8.39
C LEU A 427 8.86 -0.32 9.90
N PHE A 428 9.28 0.72 10.61
CA PHE A 428 9.08 0.82 12.05
C PHE A 428 8.58 2.22 12.40
N VAL A 429 7.25 2.32 12.56
CA VAL A 429 6.54 3.59 12.76
C VAL A 429 5.65 3.44 14.01
N PRO A 430 6.24 3.52 15.22
CA PRO A 430 5.47 3.46 16.46
C PRO A 430 4.56 4.68 16.59
N ALA A 431 3.39 4.53 17.19
CA ALA A 431 2.48 5.64 17.48
C ALA A 431 3.07 6.56 18.56
N SER A 432 2.84 7.87 18.43
CA SER A 432 3.33 8.91 19.35
C SER A 432 2.30 9.27 20.43
N GLU A 433 1.27 8.46 20.64
CA GLU A 433 0.22 8.79 21.61
C GLU A 433 0.75 8.65 23.04
N TYR A 434 0.65 9.74 23.80
CA TYR A 434 1.00 9.79 25.21
C TYR A 434 -0.18 9.30 26.04
N TYR A 435 0.04 8.24 26.81
CA TYR A 435 -0.71 8.02 28.04
C TYR A 435 0.12 8.61 29.18
N ASP A 436 -0.54 9.13 30.22
CA ASP A 436 0.05 10.01 31.25
C ASP A 436 1.37 9.53 31.89
N ASP A 437 1.75 8.25 31.75
CA ASP A 437 2.92 7.61 32.38
C ASP A 437 3.81 6.77 31.42
N ILE A 438 3.63 6.81 30.09
CA ILE A 438 4.55 6.12 29.14
C ILE A 438 5.18 7.12 28.18
N GLU A 439 6.52 7.22 28.24
CA GLU A 439 7.30 7.86 27.20
C GLU A 439 7.11 7.11 25.88
N ALA A 440 6.58 7.81 24.87
CA ALA A 440 6.52 7.26 23.52
C ALA A 440 7.93 6.86 23.06
N LEU A 441 8.03 5.77 22.29
CA LEU A 441 9.31 5.33 21.76
C LEU A 441 9.82 6.36 20.74
N VAL A 442 10.82 7.14 21.16
CA VAL A 442 11.57 8.03 20.28
C VAL A 442 12.78 7.29 19.74
N LEU A 443 12.92 7.23 18.41
CA LEU A 443 14.13 6.74 17.75
C LEU A 443 15.21 7.84 17.76
N SER A 444 15.80 8.06 18.94
CA SER A 444 16.89 9.02 19.16
C SER A 444 18.17 8.65 18.40
N CYS A 445 19.10 9.61 18.31
CA CYS A 445 20.40 9.42 17.67
C CYS A 445 21.13 8.16 18.17
N ASP A 446 21.19 7.94 19.49
CA ASP A 446 21.82 6.77 20.11
C ASP A 446 21.25 5.42 19.63
N ARG A 447 19.94 5.38 19.36
CA ARG A 447 19.27 4.17 18.88
C ARG A 447 19.56 3.94 17.40
N ILE A 448 19.50 5.00 16.59
CA ILE A 448 19.78 4.93 15.15
C ILE A 448 21.25 4.60 14.89
N ARG A 449 22.17 5.05 15.74
CA ARG A 449 23.61 4.76 15.66
C ARG A 449 23.94 3.26 15.63
N GLN A 450 23.08 2.41 16.17
CA GLN A 450 23.29 0.96 16.21
C GLN A 450 22.98 0.29 14.86
N LEU A 451 22.14 0.91 14.02
CA LEU A 451 21.65 0.29 12.78
C LEU A 451 22.76 -0.08 11.77
N PRO A 452 23.77 0.77 11.49
CA PRO A 452 24.77 0.45 10.46
C PRO A 452 25.59 -0.81 10.76
N GLY A 453 25.85 -1.08 12.04
CA GLY A 453 26.62 -2.25 12.46
C GLY A 453 25.84 -3.57 12.44
N ILE A 454 24.51 -3.50 12.50
CA ILE A 454 23.63 -4.66 12.69
C ILE A 454 22.81 -4.94 11.44
N CYS A 455 22.22 -3.90 10.83
CA CYS A 455 21.31 -3.97 9.69
C CYS A 455 22.02 -3.81 8.34
N VAL A 456 23.05 -4.62 8.11
CA VAL A 456 23.95 -4.49 6.94
C VAL A 456 23.30 -4.82 5.59
N ASN A 457 22.18 -5.54 5.60
CA ASN A 457 21.48 -5.94 4.37
C ASN A 457 20.29 -5.05 4.01
N LEU A 458 20.04 -3.99 4.78
CA LEU A 458 18.84 -3.17 4.66
C LEU A 458 18.84 -2.35 3.36
N GLU A 459 17.85 -2.56 2.51
CA GLU A 459 17.67 -1.88 1.21
C GLU A 459 16.55 -0.84 1.24
N LYS A 460 15.50 -1.09 2.02
CA LYS A 460 14.36 -0.18 2.19
C LYS A 460 14.09 0.07 3.66
N LEU A 461 13.91 1.33 4.01
CA LEU A 461 13.70 1.74 5.39
C LEU A 461 12.58 2.77 5.48
N GLU A 462 11.64 2.57 6.39
CA GLU A 462 10.71 3.60 6.83
C GLU A 462 10.75 3.71 8.35
N LEU A 463 11.13 4.88 8.86
CA LEU A 463 11.25 5.14 10.29
C LEU A 463 10.50 6.40 10.67
N ARG A 464 9.96 6.41 11.89
CA ARG A 464 9.60 7.64 12.58
C ARG A 464 10.80 8.16 13.37
N VAL A 465 11.28 9.36 13.03
CA VAL A 465 12.41 10.00 13.71
C VAL A 465 12.00 11.39 14.18
N PRO A 466 12.55 11.88 15.30
CA PRO A 466 12.24 13.23 15.78
C PRO A 466 12.74 14.27 14.78
N ARG A 467 11.99 15.36 14.63
CA ARG A 467 12.47 16.61 14.04
C ARG A 467 12.72 17.58 15.19
N THR A 468 13.94 18.06 15.30
CA THR A 468 14.44 18.91 16.40
C THR A 468 15.03 20.21 15.85
N ARG A 469 14.38 20.77 14.82
CA ARG A 469 14.74 22.03 14.16
C ARG A 469 16.13 21.99 13.48
N GLY A 470 16.58 20.81 13.06
CA GLY A 470 17.85 20.63 12.37
C GLY A 470 19.08 20.75 13.27
N ASP A 471 18.96 20.42 14.57
CA ASP A 471 20.11 20.40 15.49
C ASP A 471 21.12 19.28 15.17
N GLU A 472 22.23 19.25 15.91
CA GLU A 472 23.31 18.28 15.67
C GLU A 472 22.84 16.82 15.82
N ASP A 473 21.98 16.54 16.80
CA ASP A 473 21.42 15.19 17.02
C ASP A 473 20.56 14.73 15.83
N GLU A 474 19.74 15.62 15.27
CA GLU A 474 18.95 15.35 14.08
C GLU A 474 19.82 15.08 12.84
N VAL A 475 20.84 15.91 12.65
CA VAL A 475 21.79 15.76 11.54
C VAL A 475 22.56 14.45 11.70
N ASP A 476 22.92 14.08 12.92
CA ASP A 476 23.58 12.82 13.20
C ASP A 476 22.66 11.62 12.93
N ILE A 477 21.36 11.70 13.19
CA ILE A 477 20.41 10.66 12.75
C ILE A 477 20.54 10.44 11.23
N TYR A 478 20.54 11.51 10.44
CA TYR A 478 20.67 11.42 8.98
C TYR A 478 22.03 10.83 8.55
N ARG A 479 23.13 11.22 9.21
CA ARG A 479 24.45 10.62 8.96
C ARG A 479 24.46 9.13 9.27
N HIS A 480 23.99 8.72 10.45
CA HIS A 480 23.94 7.30 10.81
C HIS A 480 23.11 6.47 9.82
N LEU A 481 22.00 7.02 9.29
CA LEU A 481 21.23 6.37 8.22
C LEU A 481 22.02 6.27 6.91
N GLY A 482 22.84 7.28 6.58
CA GLY A 482 23.75 7.27 5.42
C GLY A 482 24.82 6.18 5.48
N ARG A 483 25.20 5.72 6.68
CA ARG A 483 26.17 4.63 6.89
C ARG A 483 25.61 3.23 6.61
N LEU A 484 24.32 3.10 6.30
CA LEU A 484 23.73 1.81 5.90
C LEU A 484 24.23 1.42 4.50
N PRO A 485 24.98 0.30 4.36
CA PRO A 485 25.75 0.04 3.15
C PRO A 485 24.87 -0.25 1.93
N ARG A 486 23.72 -0.91 2.13
CA ARG A 486 22.83 -1.40 1.06
C ARG A 486 21.53 -0.63 0.88
N LEU A 487 21.30 0.42 1.66
CA LEU A 487 20.09 1.24 1.58
C LEU A 487 19.82 1.69 0.13
N LYS A 488 18.60 1.91 -0.29
CA LYS A 488 18.31 2.44 -1.65
C LYS A 488 17.16 3.41 -1.58
N ARG A 489 16.20 3.10 -0.71
CA ARG A 489 15.00 3.88 -0.51
C ARG A 489 14.80 4.10 0.97
N ILE A 490 14.54 5.34 1.34
CA ILE A 490 14.26 5.70 2.72
C ILE A 490 13.02 6.59 2.79
N SER A 491 12.09 6.26 3.67
CA SER A 491 10.96 7.12 4.05
C SER A 491 11.15 7.56 5.49
N LEU A 492 11.25 8.85 5.75
CA LEU A 492 11.29 9.38 7.09
C LEU A 492 9.94 10.02 7.41
N VAL A 493 9.31 9.52 8.46
CA VAL A 493 8.17 10.16 9.11
C VAL A 493 8.76 11.08 10.18
N LEU A 494 8.87 12.37 9.87
CA LEU A 494 9.44 13.36 10.76
C LEU A 494 8.40 13.75 11.81
N ASP A 495 8.65 13.36 13.05
CA ASP A 495 7.78 13.67 14.17
C ASP A 495 8.03 15.09 14.66
N CYS A 496 7.06 15.96 14.43
CA CYS A 496 7.07 17.36 14.81
C CYS A 496 6.24 17.64 16.08
N SER A 497 5.79 16.59 16.79
CA SER A 497 5.04 16.73 18.03
C SER A 497 5.88 17.43 19.11
N VAL A 498 5.23 18.28 19.92
CA VAL A 498 5.84 18.93 21.08
C VAL A 498 5.33 18.23 22.33
N ILE A 499 6.14 17.31 22.85
CA ILE A 499 5.67 16.26 23.77
C ILE A 499 5.34 16.80 25.18
N ASP A 500 6.07 17.81 25.63
CA ASP A 500 5.84 18.48 26.91
C ASP A 500 6.03 19.98 26.70
N PRO A 501 4.99 20.69 26.22
CA PRO A 501 5.09 22.13 26.09
C PRO A 501 5.29 22.76 27.48
N PRO A 502 6.12 23.82 27.59
CA PRO A 502 6.29 24.53 28.86
C PRO A 502 4.96 25.11 29.34
N GLU A 503 4.74 25.09 30.65
CA GLU A 503 3.58 25.76 31.27
C GLU A 503 3.64 27.28 31.04
N VAL A 504 2.48 27.90 30.78
CA VAL A 504 2.38 29.35 30.63
C VAL A 504 2.62 30.03 31.98
N MET A 505 3.69 30.80 32.08
CA MET A 505 4.00 31.57 33.29
C MET A 505 3.12 32.82 33.38
N HIS A 506 2.83 33.30 34.59
CA HIS A 506 1.96 34.46 34.80
C HIS A 506 2.53 35.72 34.10
N GLY A 507 1.78 36.27 33.15
CA GLY A 507 2.17 37.46 32.37
C GLY A 507 2.96 37.17 31.09
N GLU A 508 3.22 35.89 30.78
CA GLU A 508 3.79 35.47 29.50
C GLU A 508 2.73 35.51 28.38
N PRO A 509 3.07 35.96 27.15
CA PRO A 509 2.16 35.87 26.03
C PRO A 509 1.86 34.41 25.66
N SER A 510 0.57 34.09 25.52
CA SER A 510 0.07 32.75 25.23
C SER A 510 -0.96 32.75 24.12
N ILE A 511 -1.13 31.60 23.47
CA ILE A 511 -2.14 31.32 22.46
C ILE A 511 -3.20 30.42 23.09
N GLU A 512 -4.45 30.86 23.04
CA GLU A 512 -5.60 30.06 23.45
C GLU A 512 -5.92 29.00 22.38
N MET A 513 -6.10 27.74 22.80
CA MET A 513 -6.34 26.60 21.91
C MET A 513 -7.53 25.76 22.39
N GLY A 514 -8.77 26.24 22.20
CA GLY A 514 -9.96 25.45 22.51
C GLY A 514 -10.04 24.95 23.96
N GLY A 515 -9.72 25.79 24.95
CA GLY A 515 -9.86 25.49 26.38
C GLY A 515 -8.55 25.24 27.16
N TRP A 516 -7.40 25.36 26.50
CA TRP A 516 -6.08 25.40 27.15
C TRP A 516 -5.21 26.48 26.48
N VAL A 517 -4.05 26.77 27.08
CA VAL A 517 -3.14 27.84 26.62
C VAL A 517 -1.74 27.29 26.38
N LEU A 518 -1.09 27.80 25.34
CA LEU A 518 0.28 27.45 24.96
C LEU A 518 1.14 28.72 24.92
N PRO A 519 2.38 28.72 25.45
CA PRO A 519 3.27 29.86 25.28
C PRO A 519 3.51 30.17 23.81
N VAL A 520 3.49 31.46 23.44
CA VAL A 520 3.75 31.90 22.06
C VAL A 520 5.07 31.33 21.53
N ASN A 521 6.09 31.23 22.38
CA ASN A 521 7.39 30.66 22.04
C ASN A 521 7.32 29.16 21.67
N ALA A 522 6.46 28.39 22.32
CA ALA A 522 6.28 26.97 22.02
C ALA A 522 5.56 26.77 20.68
N PHE A 523 4.56 27.61 20.38
CA PHE A 523 3.92 27.63 19.06
C PHE A 523 4.88 28.06 17.95
N ARG A 524 5.69 29.10 18.20
CA ARG A 524 6.75 29.56 17.30
C ARG A 524 7.73 28.43 16.99
N ALA A 525 8.17 27.69 18.01
CA ALA A 525 9.04 26.54 17.83
C ALA A 525 8.36 25.44 17.01
N ALA A 526 7.07 25.17 17.22
CA ALA A 526 6.31 24.21 16.42
C ALA A 526 6.23 24.63 14.94
N LEU A 527 5.95 25.90 14.62
CA LEU A 527 5.95 26.40 13.23
C LEU A 527 7.30 26.20 12.54
N ILE A 528 8.39 26.58 13.22
CA ILE A 528 9.76 26.40 12.72
C ILE A 528 10.06 24.91 12.48
N ASN A 529 9.63 24.04 13.40
CA ASN A 529 9.91 22.61 13.31
C ASN A 529 9.13 21.92 12.19
N ASN A 530 7.88 22.33 11.95
CA ASN A 530 7.03 21.78 10.88
C ASN A 530 7.42 22.30 9.49
N ALA A 531 8.03 23.49 9.37
CA ALA A 531 8.34 24.11 8.09
C ALA A 531 9.30 23.28 7.22
N MET A 532 8.76 22.65 6.19
CA MET A 532 9.51 21.77 5.27
C MET A 532 9.31 22.19 3.82
N ASP A 533 10.33 22.80 3.21
CA ASP A 533 10.33 23.14 1.78
C ASP A 533 11.23 22.19 0.98
N SER A 534 11.31 22.43 -0.34
CA SER A 534 12.15 21.63 -1.25
C SER A 534 13.65 21.71 -0.92
N THR A 535 14.11 22.83 -0.35
CA THR A 535 15.52 23.08 -0.05
C THR A 535 15.95 22.23 1.14
N LEU A 536 15.16 22.21 2.21
CA LEU A 536 15.42 21.34 3.35
C LEU A 536 15.28 19.86 2.96
N ALA A 537 14.28 19.50 2.16
CA ALA A 537 14.12 18.13 1.66
C ALA A 537 15.37 17.63 0.91
N GLN A 538 15.94 18.48 0.04
CA GLN A 538 17.20 18.21 -0.65
C GLN A 538 18.39 18.16 0.32
N SER A 539 18.46 19.08 1.29
CA SER A 539 19.54 19.09 2.29
C SER A 539 19.58 17.80 3.14
N ILE A 540 18.41 17.26 3.52
CA ILE A 540 18.31 15.97 4.21
C ILE A 540 18.78 14.83 3.29
N PHE A 541 18.33 14.83 2.03
CA PHE A 541 18.77 13.84 1.02
C PHE A 541 20.30 13.86 0.87
N GLU A 542 20.88 15.04 0.72
CA GLU A 542 22.32 15.24 0.55
C GLU A 542 23.11 14.81 1.78
N THR A 543 22.63 15.10 2.98
CA THR A 543 23.28 14.66 4.22
C THR A 543 23.41 13.14 4.27
N ILE A 544 22.32 12.43 3.97
CA ILE A 544 22.32 10.95 3.92
C ILE A 544 23.20 10.44 2.77
N ALA A 545 23.09 11.04 1.58
CA ALA A 545 23.79 10.60 0.38
C ALA A 545 25.32 10.84 0.46
N THR A 546 25.75 11.93 1.11
CA THR A 546 27.17 12.29 1.26
C THR A 546 27.88 11.35 2.21
N GLU A 547 27.33 11.12 3.39
CA GLU A 547 27.88 10.16 4.36
C GLU A 547 27.97 8.74 3.75
N ARG A 548 27.04 8.44 2.86
CA ARG A 548 27.01 7.18 2.14
C ARG A 548 28.08 7.04 1.07
N ALA A 549 28.33 8.11 0.33
CA ALA A 549 29.42 8.16 -0.63
C ALA A 549 30.78 7.99 0.08
N TYR A 550 30.93 8.63 1.24
CA TYR A 550 32.12 8.50 2.09
C TYR A 550 32.37 7.06 2.56
N THR A 551 31.31 6.33 2.93
CA THR A 551 31.41 4.94 3.38
C THR A 551 31.49 3.90 2.24
N GLY A 552 31.50 4.34 0.97
CA GLY A 552 31.55 3.43 -0.18
C GLY A 552 30.28 2.60 -0.39
N GLY A 553 29.14 3.06 0.15
CA GLY A 553 27.85 2.39 0.02
C GLY A 553 27.23 2.52 -1.39
N ILE A 554 26.16 1.76 -1.64
CA ILE A 554 25.35 1.91 -2.86
C ILE A 554 24.75 3.33 -2.89
N SER A 555 24.52 3.91 -4.06
CA SER A 555 23.85 5.23 -4.13
C SER A 555 22.44 5.16 -3.53
N LEU A 556 22.08 6.15 -2.69
CA LEU A 556 20.69 6.41 -2.36
C LEU A 556 19.94 6.80 -3.65
N VAL A 557 18.72 6.28 -3.82
CA VAL A 557 17.92 6.47 -5.03
C VAL A 557 16.72 7.36 -4.73
N ASP A 558 15.95 7.00 -3.70
CA ASP A 558 14.69 7.65 -3.36
C ASP A 558 14.67 8.03 -1.86
N LEU A 559 14.25 9.27 -1.55
CA LEU A 559 13.88 9.73 -0.21
C LEU A 559 12.41 10.18 -0.23
N LYS A 560 11.65 9.73 0.76
CA LYS A 560 10.30 10.22 1.04
C LYS A 560 10.31 10.88 2.42
N LEU A 561 9.77 12.07 2.53
CA LEU A 561 9.63 12.82 3.77
C LEU A 561 8.14 13.03 4.01
N LYS A 562 7.67 12.63 5.19
CA LYS A 562 6.30 12.83 5.66
C LYS A 562 6.35 13.60 6.97
N ILE A 563 5.49 14.60 7.12
CA ILE A 563 5.30 15.28 8.40
C ILE A 563 4.28 14.53 9.24
N TYR A 564 4.58 14.39 10.53
CA TYR A 564 3.67 13.82 11.52
C TYR A 564 3.64 14.71 12.76
N GLY A 565 2.51 14.72 13.47
CA GLY A 565 2.41 15.42 14.75
C GLY A 565 2.26 16.95 14.65
N ALA A 566 1.95 17.49 13.46
CA ALA A 566 1.65 18.91 13.30
C ALA A 566 0.46 19.31 14.20
N GLY A 567 0.72 20.17 15.18
CA GLY A 567 -0.27 20.59 16.19
C GLY A 567 -0.52 19.59 17.31
N ASN A 568 0.31 18.55 17.46
CA ASN A 568 0.29 17.68 18.62
C ASN A 568 1.20 18.23 19.73
N PHE A 569 0.63 18.54 20.88
CA PHE A 569 1.31 19.13 22.04
C PHE A 569 1.26 18.17 23.24
N GLY A 570 1.51 16.88 22.98
CA GLY A 570 1.53 15.84 24.00
C GLY A 570 0.12 15.43 24.42
N ARG A 571 -0.31 15.89 25.59
CA ARG A 571 -1.66 15.62 26.14
C ARG A 571 -2.77 16.42 25.44
N PHE A 572 -2.39 17.47 24.73
CA PHE A 572 -3.31 18.38 24.07
C PHE A 572 -3.03 18.44 22.58
N SER A 573 -4.06 18.71 21.79
CA SER A 573 -3.94 19.01 20.37
C SER A 573 -4.39 20.44 20.10
N ALA A 574 -3.77 21.08 19.11
CA ALA A 574 -4.26 22.33 18.55
C ALA A 574 -5.71 22.17 18.09
N ASP A 575 -6.52 23.22 18.28
CA ASP A 575 -7.79 23.35 17.60
C ASP A 575 -7.59 23.50 16.08
N ASN A 576 -8.68 23.40 15.32
CA ASN A 576 -8.61 23.41 13.86
C ASN A 576 -7.94 24.68 13.32
N GLU A 577 -8.27 25.86 13.87
CA GLU A 577 -7.70 27.14 13.43
C GLU A 577 -6.18 27.21 13.67
N THR A 578 -5.73 26.76 14.85
CA THR A 578 -4.32 26.80 15.21
C THR A 578 -3.50 25.72 14.51
N LYS A 579 -4.16 24.64 14.08
CA LYS A 579 -3.54 23.53 13.35
C LYS A 579 -3.28 23.85 11.87
N ILE A 580 -4.14 24.65 11.23
CA ILE A 580 -4.01 25.04 9.82
C ILE A 580 -2.61 25.55 9.47
N PRO A 581 -2.03 26.57 10.14
CA PRO A 581 -0.72 27.08 9.76
C PRO A 581 0.41 26.06 9.99
N LEU A 582 0.28 25.16 10.96
CA LEU A 582 1.26 24.09 11.22
C LEU A 582 1.24 23.03 10.10
N GLU A 583 0.05 22.57 9.70
CA GLU A 583 -0.10 21.63 8.58
C GLU A 583 0.28 22.26 7.23
N TRP A 584 0.05 23.57 7.08
CA TRP A 584 0.38 24.31 5.88
C TRP A 584 1.88 24.37 5.60
N VAL A 585 2.70 24.64 6.61
CA VAL A 585 4.16 24.63 6.45
C VAL A 585 4.73 23.20 6.48
N GLY A 586 3.96 22.26 7.03
CA GLY A 586 4.22 20.83 7.13
C GLY A 586 4.09 20.06 5.82
N GLN A 587 4.82 20.46 4.78
CA GLN A 587 4.73 19.83 3.46
C GLN A 587 5.51 18.52 3.38
N SER A 588 4.97 17.54 2.66
CA SER A 588 5.62 16.26 2.41
C SER A 588 6.34 16.26 1.06
N TRP A 589 7.49 15.60 0.97
CA TRP A 589 8.37 15.68 -0.20
C TRP A 589 8.88 14.31 -0.64
N PHE A 590 9.05 14.15 -1.94
CA PHE A 590 9.71 13.02 -2.57
C PHE A 590 10.93 13.52 -3.33
N VAL A 591 12.12 13.05 -2.96
CA VAL A 591 13.39 13.42 -3.61
C VAL A 591 13.97 12.19 -4.27
N ARG A 592 14.28 12.28 -5.57
CA ARG A 592 14.90 11.20 -6.35
C ARG A 592 16.17 11.67 -7.03
N ARG A 593 17.18 10.81 -7.06
CA ARG A 593 18.38 11.00 -7.90
C ARG A 593 18.07 10.63 -9.35
N ASN A 594 18.24 11.57 -10.28
CA ASN A 594 18.06 11.36 -11.70
C ASN A 594 19.18 10.46 -12.26
N SER A 595 18.78 9.41 -12.97
CA SER A 595 19.69 8.38 -13.51
C SER A 595 20.57 8.88 -14.66
N ARG A 596 20.15 9.94 -15.36
CA ARG A 596 20.81 10.43 -16.58
C ARG A 596 21.93 11.45 -16.31
N ASP A 597 21.66 12.42 -15.43
CA ASP A 597 22.56 13.57 -15.21
C ASP A 597 23.13 13.63 -13.78
N GLY A 598 22.74 12.70 -12.90
CA GLY A 598 23.13 12.72 -11.48
C GLY A 598 22.45 13.82 -10.63
N GLY A 599 21.69 14.72 -11.27
CA GLY A 599 20.91 15.78 -10.61
C GLY A 599 19.78 15.24 -9.73
N GLN A 600 19.29 16.06 -8.81
CA GLN A 600 18.20 15.70 -7.91
C GLN A 600 16.87 16.26 -8.42
N LEU A 601 15.80 15.50 -8.26
CA LEU A 601 14.44 15.92 -8.54
C LEU A 601 13.63 15.84 -7.25
N ALA A 602 13.27 17.01 -6.71
CA ALA A 602 12.39 17.13 -5.56
C ALA A 602 10.96 17.43 -6.04
N GLN A 603 10.01 16.64 -5.57
CA GLN A 603 8.60 16.76 -5.92
C GLN A 603 7.77 16.81 -4.64
N LYS A 604 6.85 17.76 -4.56
CA LYS A 604 5.89 17.86 -3.46
C LYS A 604 4.94 16.66 -3.54
N ILE A 605 4.71 15.98 -2.42
CA ILE A 605 3.66 14.96 -2.29
C ILE A 605 2.40 15.73 -1.92
N LYS A 606 1.33 15.63 -2.72
CA LYS A 606 0.11 16.42 -2.49
C LYS A 606 -0.39 16.22 -1.05
N PRO A 607 -0.41 17.27 -0.21
CA PRO A 607 -0.97 17.20 1.13
C PRO A 607 -2.50 17.20 1.07
N PHE A 608 -3.13 16.67 2.11
CA PHE A 608 -4.58 16.74 2.34
C PHE A 608 -5.14 18.18 2.30
N VAL A 609 -4.31 19.18 2.64
CA VAL A 609 -4.70 20.59 2.74
C VAL A 609 -4.77 21.28 1.37
N ASP A 610 -4.14 20.73 0.32
CA ASP A 610 -4.22 21.31 -1.03
C ASP A 610 -5.66 21.17 -1.62
N ASP A 611 -6.47 20.21 -1.13
CA ASP A 611 -7.87 19.99 -1.53
C ASP A 611 -8.88 20.83 -0.74
N LEU A 612 -8.46 21.52 0.33
CA LEU A 612 -9.34 22.42 1.11
C LEU A 612 -9.47 23.77 0.38
N ASP A 613 -10.15 23.74 -0.75
CA ASP A 613 -10.55 24.90 -1.56
C ASP A 613 -11.37 25.96 -0.77
N VAL A 614 -11.82 25.59 0.43
CA VAL A 614 -12.66 26.39 1.34
C VAL A 614 -11.87 27.42 2.17
N LEU A 615 -10.54 27.33 2.24
CA LEU A 615 -9.70 28.26 3.04
C LEU A 615 -9.04 29.37 2.19
N LYS A 616 -9.59 29.67 1.02
CA LYS A 616 -8.99 30.61 0.04
C LYS A 616 -9.07 32.09 0.46
N ASP A 617 -10.02 32.46 1.32
CA ASP A 617 -10.18 33.82 1.82
C ASP A 617 -9.74 33.89 3.30
N ASP A 618 -8.62 34.58 3.55
CA ASP A 618 -7.98 34.84 4.86
C ASP A 618 -7.43 33.65 5.67
N PHE A 619 -6.18 33.29 5.38
CA PHE A 619 -5.34 32.29 6.07
C PHE A 619 -5.22 32.46 7.61
N PHE A 620 -5.56 33.62 8.16
CA PHE A 620 -5.60 33.91 9.59
C PHE A 620 -6.81 34.77 9.95
N GLU A 621 -7.84 34.18 10.54
CA GLU A 621 -8.91 34.94 11.21
C GLU A 621 -8.42 35.55 12.55
N ARG A 622 -7.40 34.93 13.17
CA ARG A 622 -6.84 35.33 14.47
C ARG A 622 -5.57 36.18 14.38
N ASP A 623 -5.55 37.32 15.07
CA ASP A 623 -4.42 38.27 15.07
C ASP A 623 -3.19 37.79 15.84
N ASP A 624 -3.35 36.94 16.86
CA ASP A 624 -2.24 36.38 17.64
C ASP A 624 -1.40 35.39 16.82
N LEU A 625 -2.04 34.46 16.10
CA LEU A 625 -1.37 33.52 15.18
C LEU A 625 -0.66 34.28 14.05
N ARG A 626 -1.32 35.31 13.52
CA ARG A 626 -0.76 36.20 12.50
C ARG A 626 0.48 36.92 13.00
N ALA A 627 0.49 37.41 14.24
CA ALA A 627 1.65 38.07 14.82
C ALA A 627 2.85 37.12 14.91
N VAL A 628 2.64 35.87 15.34
CA VAL A 628 3.73 34.87 15.40
C VAL A 628 4.25 34.52 14.01
N TRP A 629 3.37 34.36 13.01
CA TRP A 629 3.79 34.09 11.64
C TRP A 629 4.70 35.20 11.08
N MET A 630 4.29 36.46 11.26
CA MET A 630 5.03 37.61 10.75
C MET A 630 6.35 37.85 11.50
N ASP A 631 6.46 37.39 12.75
CA ASP A 631 7.72 37.37 13.50
C ASP A 631 8.72 36.36 12.92
N ILE A 632 8.24 35.19 12.47
CA ILE A 632 9.09 34.14 11.88
C ILE A 632 9.49 34.50 10.44
N TRP A 633 8.51 34.89 9.62
CA TRP A 633 8.69 35.20 8.20
C TRP A 633 8.18 36.62 7.88
N PRO A 634 9.02 37.65 8.04
CA PRO A 634 8.61 39.03 7.77
C PRO A 634 8.39 39.26 6.27
N GLY A 635 7.23 39.81 5.88
CA GLY A 635 6.87 40.01 4.47
C GLY A 635 5.66 40.90 4.22
N SER A 636 5.40 41.23 2.95
CA SER A 636 4.28 42.08 2.54
C SER A 636 2.94 41.34 2.59
N PRO A 637 1.83 41.97 3.05
CA PRO A 637 0.56 41.28 3.33
C PRO A 637 -0.08 40.48 2.18
N GLY A 638 0.29 40.74 0.93
CA GLY A 638 -0.43 40.27 -0.26
C GLY A 638 -0.18 38.83 -0.71
N ASP A 639 0.84 38.13 -0.21
CA ASP A 639 1.11 36.71 -0.57
C ASP A 639 1.66 35.89 0.60
N ARG A 640 1.01 35.98 1.77
CA ARG A 640 1.48 35.33 3.02
C ARG A 640 1.57 33.80 2.91
N ARG A 641 0.72 33.19 2.08
CA ARG A 641 0.62 31.74 1.87
C ARG A 641 1.92 31.12 1.33
N ASN A 642 2.63 31.87 0.51
CA ASN A 642 3.91 31.47 -0.08
C ASN A 642 5.12 32.12 0.63
N GLN A 643 4.88 33.02 1.59
CA GLN A 643 5.91 33.69 2.39
C GLN A 643 6.25 32.85 3.62
N TRP A 644 6.83 31.69 3.38
CA TRP A 644 7.50 30.91 4.39
C TRP A 644 8.64 30.13 3.73
N HIS A 645 9.62 29.76 4.54
CA HIS A 645 10.69 28.87 4.14
C HIS A 645 11.09 28.00 5.33
N SER A 646 11.68 26.86 5.04
CA SER A 646 12.25 25.99 6.06
C SER A 646 13.51 26.61 6.68
N PHE A 647 13.97 25.99 7.77
CA PHE A 647 15.21 26.35 8.44
C PHE A 647 16.30 25.32 8.13
N PRO A 648 17.54 25.77 7.84
CA PRO A 648 18.62 24.89 7.43
C PRO A 648 19.05 23.94 8.56
N LEU A 649 19.60 22.79 8.16
CA LEU A 649 20.28 21.88 9.08
C LEU A 649 21.53 22.55 9.69
N ALA A 650 21.87 22.19 10.92
CA ALA A 650 23.11 22.60 11.57
C ALA A 650 24.30 22.20 10.70
N ARG A 651 25.20 23.17 10.46
CA ARG A 651 26.45 22.90 9.74
C ARG A 651 27.37 22.16 10.68
N SER A 652 28.02 21.09 10.19
CA SER A 652 29.14 20.50 10.91
C SER A 652 30.18 21.58 11.18
N THR A 653 30.49 21.79 12.44
CA THR A 653 31.79 22.32 12.85
C THR A 653 32.82 21.28 12.43
N GLU A 654 33.44 21.50 11.26
CA GLU A 654 34.67 20.78 10.86
C GLU A 654 35.85 21.18 11.75
#